data_AF-A0A5J4V0I2-F1
#
_entry.id   AF-A0A5J4V0I2-F1
#
_cell.length_a   1.000
_cell.length_b   1.000
_cell.length_c   1.000
_cell.angle_alpha   90.00
_cell.angle_beta   90.00
_cell.angle_gamma   90.00
#
_symmetry.space_group_name_H-M   'P 1'
#
loop_
_entity.id
_entity.type
_entity.pdbx_description
1 polymer ?
#
loop_
_entity_poly.entity_id
_entity_poly.type
_entity_poly.pdbx_seq_one_letter_code
_entity_poly.pdbx_strand_id
1 'polypeptide(L)'
;YGWGGAIFIQTSVATENLNELNFLMRDLVFVGCSAVNSIGNNIHIQSANTSATGEAIKTENLLTVKDITDLYTNKLYGSDYMGIDQSKVNDDNTPISFHEPLFINPPSRIFLNPYVVNAFNGIVNVFCGESDIPSYNGGGIFASIYTGGKLTIDGQCNFTECKSDYGGGFLAHVAGRNSLLTLEDGIQFESCTSRYLNGGGAYLDISDQATSLREGGGMNVRIQNENSILELVGVLFENCSTFGSQCYGGGLYVVVNTNTSLLISGMSLFNNCSSDYIGGGCYVSCSGSGSQIQITGQLEFENCTSDLGGGLCFDIFDQATIDIDQMSFINCTASEGGGLNVYINNGDFSVTGPVIFQNCESQIGGGSSMIVQLYLEVKFTQICIEGTLIIKDTTFDNCTCTQPGNGGGIFATMQWENSILELIDLSFKNCHALDGYVYREDMGRGGGLFVCVFSGSQLIMSGTCIFKNCSAVNGGGIYMYIDSGWKVNIKDQCIFSECKTSQSGGGIYSYIYGIFNIEDTTFDSCSCIQPGNGGGISLYHGTSSILSIINSSFINCKTIQNSSNQRYGSGGAIFIQTSIIAENLNETNFLLTDLVFTGCSAVNSIGNNLHIQSIDTYATGEAIESENLLSVNGTTNLYYNNSYQQDYMGIDQSKSILKILRSILC
;
A
#
# COMPACT_ATOMS: atom_id res chain seq x y z
N TYR A 1 -41.56 -22.44 -23.83
CA TYR A 1 -41.28 -20.99 -23.89
C TYR A 1 -40.81 -20.41 -22.56
N GLY A 2 -41.48 -20.66 -21.42
CA GLY A 2 -40.97 -20.23 -20.10
C GLY A 2 -41.22 -18.75 -19.75
N TRP A 3 -42.05 -18.06 -20.52
CA TRP A 3 -42.41 -16.64 -20.33
C TRP A 3 -43.73 -16.50 -19.56
N GLY A 4 -43.93 -15.38 -18.85
CA GLY A 4 -45.15 -15.15 -18.08
C GLY A 4 -45.13 -15.89 -16.74
N GLY A 5 -44.20 -15.51 -15.86
CA GLY A 5 -43.89 -16.23 -14.62
C GLY A 5 -45.10 -16.36 -13.67
N ALA A 6 -45.99 -15.37 -13.67
CA ALA A 6 -47.30 -15.48 -13.02
C ALA A 6 -48.43 -15.71 -14.03
N ILE A 7 -48.50 -14.90 -15.08
CA ILE A 7 -49.60 -14.89 -16.05
C ILE A 7 -49.06 -14.83 -17.47
N PHE A 8 -49.41 -15.82 -18.28
CA PHE A 8 -49.20 -15.80 -19.73
C PHE A 8 -50.55 -15.70 -20.43
N ILE A 9 -50.69 -14.76 -21.38
CA ILE A 9 -51.92 -14.56 -22.16
C ILE A 9 -51.57 -14.64 -23.64
N GLN A 10 -52.28 -15.51 -24.36
CA GLN A 10 -52.33 -15.47 -25.82
C GLN A 10 -53.69 -14.92 -26.23
N THR A 11 -53.70 -13.80 -26.96
CA THR A 11 -54.94 -13.16 -27.41
C THR A 11 -54.96 -13.01 -28.93
N SER A 12 -56.12 -13.30 -29.51
CA SER A 12 -56.46 -13.01 -30.92
C SER A 12 -57.43 -11.85 -31.05
N VAL A 13 -57.78 -11.17 -29.95
CA VAL A 13 -58.61 -9.96 -29.97
C VAL A 13 -57.80 -8.85 -30.63
N ALA A 14 -58.37 -8.22 -31.66
CA ALA A 14 -57.73 -7.08 -32.32
C ALA A 14 -57.60 -5.90 -31.34
N THR A 15 -56.51 -5.16 -31.44
CA THR A 15 -56.14 -4.12 -30.46
C THR A 15 -57.19 -3.03 -30.32
N GLU A 16 -57.84 -2.63 -31.41
CA GLU A 16 -58.93 -1.65 -31.43
C GLU A 16 -60.21 -2.14 -30.72
N ASN A 17 -60.30 -3.43 -30.41
CA ASN A 17 -61.43 -4.03 -29.72
C ASN A 17 -61.11 -4.39 -28.27
N LEU A 18 -59.89 -4.18 -27.76
CA LEU A 18 -59.56 -4.41 -26.35
C LEU A 18 -60.33 -3.43 -25.47
N ASN A 19 -61.10 -3.96 -24.52
CA ASN A 19 -61.88 -3.17 -23.55
C ASN A 19 -62.20 -4.01 -22.31
N GLU A 20 -62.80 -3.38 -21.29
CA GLU A 20 -63.09 -4.03 -20.00
C GLU A 20 -63.97 -5.29 -20.09
N LEU A 21 -64.76 -5.47 -21.16
CA LEU A 21 -65.61 -6.67 -21.32
C LEU A 21 -64.82 -7.90 -21.76
N ASN A 22 -63.64 -7.72 -22.38
CA ASN A 22 -62.86 -8.82 -22.93
C ASN A 22 -61.42 -8.91 -22.41
N PHE A 23 -60.92 -7.86 -21.76
CA PHE A 23 -59.59 -7.85 -21.15
C PHE A 23 -59.61 -6.88 -19.95
N LEU A 24 -59.68 -7.43 -18.73
CA LEU A 24 -59.66 -6.63 -17.50
C LEU A 24 -58.91 -7.35 -16.39
N MET A 25 -57.87 -6.71 -15.85
CA MET A 25 -57.09 -7.15 -14.72
C MET A 25 -56.89 -5.98 -13.77
N ARG A 26 -57.49 -6.01 -12.58
CA ARG A 26 -57.38 -4.90 -11.63
C ARG A 26 -56.88 -5.35 -10.27
N ASP A 27 -56.16 -4.44 -9.62
CA ASP A 27 -55.66 -4.58 -8.25
C ASP A 27 -54.84 -5.87 -8.03
N LEU A 28 -54.06 -6.26 -9.05
CA LEU A 28 -53.23 -7.46 -8.98
C LEU A 28 -52.12 -7.30 -7.92
N VAL A 29 -51.67 -8.41 -7.34
CA VAL A 29 -50.53 -8.46 -6.43
C VAL A 29 -49.61 -9.58 -6.89
N PHE A 30 -48.36 -9.27 -7.20
CA PHE A 30 -47.33 -10.24 -7.58
C PHE A 30 -46.27 -10.32 -6.47
N VAL A 31 -45.96 -11.53 -6.01
CA VAL A 31 -44.93 -11.79 -4.98
C VAL A 31 -44.11 -12.99 -5.39
N GLY A 32 -42.81 -12.81 -5.60
CA GLY A 32 -41.87 -13.89 -5.89
C GLY A 32 -42.07 -14.58 -7.25
N CYS A 33 -42.72 -13.92 -8.21
CA CYS A 33 -42.95 -14.45 -9.55
C CYS A 33 -41.68 -14.29 -10.40
N SER A 34 -41.32 -15.33 -11.16
CA SER A 34 -40.16 -15.29 -12.06
C SER A 34 -40.43 -16.11 -13.33
N ALA A 35 -39.95 -15.61 -14.45
CA ALA A 35 -39.96 -16.29 -15.74
C ALA A 35 -38.54 -16.73 -16.12
N VAL A 36 -38.44 -17.73 -17.01
CA VAL A 36 -37.15 -18.10 -17.61
C VAL A 36 -36.60 -16.88 -18.36
N ASN A 37 -35.33 -16.55 -18.10
CA ASN A 37 -34.63 -15.38 -18.65
C ASN A 37 -35.29 -14.02 -18.32
N SER A 38 -36.10 -13.94 -17.26
CA SER A 38 -36.82 -12.72 -16.84
C SER A 38 -37.74 -12.12 -17.91
N ILE A 39 -38.35 -12.96 -18.75
CA ILE A 39 -39.24 -12.53 -19.84
C ILE A 39 -40.69 -12.56 -19.37
N GLY A 40 -41.14 -11.43 -18.85
CA GLY A 40 -42.48 -11.28 -18.28
C GLY A 40 -42.61 -12.02 -16.95
N ASN A 41 -41.82 -11.64 -15.95
CA ASN A 41 -41.88 -12.27 -14.62
C ASN A 41 -43.30 -12.29 -14.04
N ASN A 42 -44.03 -11.20 -14.24
CA ASN A 42 -45.41 -11.08 -13.79
C ASN A 42 -46.36 -11.43 -14.94
N ILE A 43 -46.32 -10.68 -16.03
CA ILE A 43 -47.23 -10.85 -17.17
C ILE A 43 -46.46 -10.96 -18.47
N HIS A 44 -46.87 -11.90 -19.30
CA HIS A 44 -46.43 -11.99 -20.68
C HIS A 44 -47.61 -12.10 -21.65
N ILE A 45 -47.69 -11.25 -22.68
CA ILE A 45 -48.79 -11.25 -23.65
C ILE A 45 -48.30 -11.56 -25.06
N GLN A 46 -48.74 -12.67 -25.63
CA GLN A 46 -48.64 -12.96 -27.05
C GLN A 46 -49.86 -12.37 -27.78
N SER A 47 -49.62 -11.44 -28.70
CA SER A 47 -50.67 -10.69 -29.40
C SER A 47 -50.33 -10.47 -30.88
N ALA A 48 -51.26 -9.98 -31.69
CA ALA A 48 -50.95 -9.66 -33.09
C ALA A 48 -49.92 -8.52 -33.24
N ASN A 49 -49.91 -7.56 -32.30
CA ASN A 49 -48.95 -6.47 -32.21
C ASN A 49 -48.80 -6.06 -30.74
N THR A 50 -47.61 -6.30 -30.19
CA THR A 50 -47.28 -6.12 -28.77
C THR A 50 -47.38 -4.67 -28.35
N SER A 51 -46.78 -3.76 -29.12
CA SER A 51 -46.78 -2.33 -28.82
C SER A 51 -48.19 -1.74 -28.85
N ALA A 52 -48.99 -2.09 -29.86
CA ALA A 52 -50.37 -1.62 -29.96
C ALA A 52 -51.26 -2.21 -28.85
N THR A 53 -51.03 -3.47 -28.46
CA THR A 53 -51.73 -4.11 -27.33
C THR A 53 -51.38 -3.41 -26.02
N GLY A 54 -50.11 -3.11 -25.80
CA GLY A 54 -49.64 -2.36 -24.65
C GLY A 54 -50.25 -0.95 -24.53
N GLU A 55 -50.26 -0.19 -25.63
CA GLU A 55 -50.89 1.14 -25.64
C GLU A 55 -52.41 1.07 -25.44
N ALA A 56 -53.09 0.04 -25.97
CA ALA A 56 -54.52 -0.16 -25.71
C ALA A 56 -54.80 -0.46 -24.23
N ILE A 57 -54.02 -1.36 -23.60
CA ILE A 57 -54.14 -1.69 -22.17
C ILE A 57 -53.94 -0.43 -21.31
N LYS A 58 -52.95 0.39 -21.64
CA LYS A 58 -52.66 1.66 -20.97
C LYS A 58 -53.78 2.68 -21.15
N THR A 59 -54.23 2.89 -22.39
CA THR A 59 -55.23 3.92 -22.73
C THR A 59 -56.57 3.65 -22.05
N GLU A 60 -56.99 2.38 -22.05
CA GLU A 60 -58.26 1.94 -21.46
C GLU A 60 -58.11 1.54 -19.98
N ASN A 61 -56.91 1.70 -19.40
CA ASN A 61 -56.58 1.33 -18.02
C ASN A 61 -57.02 -0.10 -17.64
N LEU A 62 -56.71 -1.06 -18.51
CA LEU A 62 -57.18 -2.44 -18.41
C LEU A 62 -56.33 -3.32 -17.47
N LEU A 63 -55.17 -2.82 -17.02
CA LEU A 63 -54.26 -3.50 -16.09
C LEU A 63 -53.89 -2.59 -14.91
N THR A 64 -54.18 -3.00 -13.68
CA THR A 64 -53.64 -2.30 -12.49
C THR A 64 -53.02 -3.28 -11.50
N VAL A 65 -51.97 -2.81 -10.83
CA VAL A 65 -51.25 -3.56 -9.80
C VAL A 65 -51.38 -2.76 -8.51
N LYS A 66 -51.79 -3.42 -7.44
CA LYS A 66 -52.06 -2.80 -6.17
C LYS A 66 -50.80 -2.08 -5.66
N ASP A 67 -50.99 -0.86 -5.18
CA ASP A 67 -49.94 0.01 -4.65
C ASP A 67 -48.88 0.45 -5.70
N ILE A 68 -49.09 0.21 -6.99
CA ILE A 68 -48.25 0.71 -8.09
C ILE A 68 -49.04 1.75 -8.90
N THR A 69 -48.65 3.02 -8.81
CA THR A 69 -49.35 4.14 -9.46
C THR A 69 -48.78 4.55 -10.81
N ASP A 70 -47.59 4.05 -11.14
CA ASP A 70 -46.78 4.47 -12.30
C ASP A 70 -46.47 3.30 -13.25
N LEU A 71 -47.25 2.21 -13.17
CA LEU A 71 -47.06 0.96 -13.92
C LEU A 71 -46.74 1.15 -15.41
N TYR A 72 -47.47 2.06 -16.07
CA TYR A 72 -47.35 2.32 -17.51
C TYR A 72 -46.19 3.24 -17.89
N THR A 73 -45.56 3.88 -16.91
CA THR A 73 -44.57 4.94 -17.10
C THR A 73 -43.21 4.59 -16.50
N ASN A 74 -43.17 3.71 -15.51
CA ASN A 74 -41.97 3.32 -14.81
C ASN A 74 -41.24 2.21 -15.57
N LYS A 75 -40.02 2.53 -16.00
CA LYS A 75 -39.20 1.65 -16.83
C LYS A 75 -38.75 0.39 -16.08
N LEU A 76 -38.66 0.43 -14.75
CA LEU A 76 -38.21 -0.68 -13.90
C LEU A 76 -39.03 -1.97 -14.07
N TYR A 77 -40.27 -1.82 -14.53
CA TYR A 77 -41.20 -2.94 -14.71
C TYR A 77 -41.09 -3.62 -16.08
N GLY A 78 -40.17 -3.19 -16.94
CA GLY A 78 -40.08 -3.68 -18.33
C GLY A 78 -39.95 -5.20 -18.45
N SER A 79 -39.10 -5.83 -17.65
CA SER A 79 -38.93 -7.30 -17.62
C SER A 79 -40.12 -8.03 -17.00
N ASP A 80 -40.92 -7.34 -16.19
CA ASP A 80 -42.04 -7.94 -15.48
C ASP A 80 -43.30 -7.99 -16.35
N TYR A 81 -43.46 -7.05 -17.28
CA TYR A 81 -44.62 -6.94 -18.18
C TYR A 81 -44.17 -6.87 -19.64
N MET A 82 -44.09 -8.04 -20.27
CA MET A 82 -43.53 -8.22 -21.62
C MET A 82 -44.57 -8.77 -22.59
N GLY A 83 -44.29 -8.73 -23.88
CA GLY A 83 -45.10 -9.40 -24.87
C GLY A 83 -44.32 -9.77 -26.13
N ILE A 84 -44.98 -10.51 -27.01
CA ILE A 84 -44.43 -10.93 -28.31
C ILE A 84 -45.49 -10.93 -29.39
N ASP A 85 -45.09 -10.52 -30.59
CA ASP A 85 -45.97 -10.60 -31.75
C ASP A 85 -46.16 -12.07 -32.15
N GLN A 86 -47.39 -12.48 -32.38
CA GLN A 86 -47.74 -13.86 -32.71
C GLN A 86 -46.98 -14.37 -33.94
N SER A 87 -46.67 -13.49 -34.89
CA SER A 87 -45.87 -13.82 -36.08
C SER A 87 -44.40 -14.14 -35.79
N LYS A 88 -43.90 -13.78 -34.61
CA LYS A 88 -42.50 -13.97 -34.18
C LYS A 88 -42.31 -15.24 -33.33
N VAL A 89 -43.39 -15.91 -32.94
CA VAL A 89 -43.31 -17.15 -32.13
C VAL A 89 -42.96 -18.33 -33.03
N ASN A 90 -41.90 -19.05 -32.65
CA ASN A 90 -41.43 -20.29 -33.27
C ASN A 90 -41.30 -21.36 -32.18
N ASP A 91 -41.92 -22.53 -32.42
CA ASP A 91 -42.30 -23.46 -31.36
C ASP A 91 -41.14 -24.12 -30.60
N ASP A 92 -39.92 -24.04 -31.14
CA ASP A 92 -38.73 -24.65 -30.55
C ASP A 92 -37.51 -23.69 -30.39
N ASN A 93 -37.57 -22.44 -30.85
CA ASN A 93 -36.41 -21.53 -30.82
C ASN A 93 -36.75 -20.03 -30.96
N THR A 94 -37.73 -19.53 -30.20
CA THR A 94 -38.08 -18.09 -30.28
C THR A 94 -37.00 -17.23 -29.62
N PRO A 95 -36.33 -16.32 -30.36
CA PRO A 95 -35.32 -15.41 -29.81
C PRO A 95 -35.87 -14.51 -28.71
N ILE A 96 -35.07 -14.30 -27.65
CA ILE A 96 -35.40 -13.37 -26.56
C ILE A 96 -35.65 -11.95 -27.11
N SER A 97 -34.89 -11.53 -28.13
CA SER A 97 -35.00 -10.22 -28.77
C SER A 97 -36.34 -9.92 -29.45
N PHE A 98 -37.20 -10.93 -29.64
CA PHE A 98 -38.55 -10.74 -30.19
C PHE A 98 -39.57 -10.34 -29.13
N HIS A 99 -39.19 -10.40 -27.85
CA HIS A 99 -40.01 -9.95 -26.74
C HIS A 99 -39.76 -8.47 -26.48
N GLU A 100 -40.85 -7.72 -26.31
CA GLU A 100 -40.82 -6.29 -26.09
C GLU A 100 -41.62 -5.95 -24.82
N PRO A 101 -41.20 -4.95 -24.03
CA PRO A 101 -42.02 -4.46 -22.92
C PRO A 101 -43.40 -4.04 -23.42
N LEU A 102 -44.44 -4.36 -22.65
CA LEU A 102 -45.81 -3.93 -22.96
C LEU A 102 -45.96 -2.42 -22.84
N PHE A 103 -45.20 -1.78 -21.94
CA PHE A 103 -45.32 -0.36 -21.68
C PHE A 103 -43.96 0.34 -21.93
N ILE A 104 -43.95 1.28 -22.88
CA ILE A 104 -42.83 2.14 -23.34
C ILE A 104 -41.80 1.51 -24.32
N ASN A 105 -41.54 2.22 -25.43
CA ASN A 105 -40.42 2.07 -26.37
C ASN A 105 -39.35 3.20 -26.10
N PRO A 106 -38.03 2.98 -26.22
CA PRO A 106 -36.97 3.72 -25.47
C PRO A 106 -36.46 5.03 -26.15
N PRO A 107 -35.76 5.91 -25.40
CA PRO A 107 -34.29 5.84 -25.41
C PRO A 107 -33.72 5.82 -23.98
N SER A 108 -33.97 4.75 -23.24
CA SER A 108 -33.06 4.20 -22.25
C SER A 108 -33.68 2.89 -21.75
N ARG A 109 -33.16 1.77 -22.27
CA ARG A 109 -33.55 0.42 -21.85
C ARG A 109 -32.80 0.06 -20.58
N ILE A 110 -33.44 -0.75 -19.74
CA ILE A 110 -32.79 -1.47 -18.65
C ILE A 110 -31.89 -2.55 -19.27
N PHE A 111 -30.64 -2.59 -18.82
CA PHE A 111 -29.62 -3.47 -19.37
C PHE A 111 -29.55 -4.77 -18.56
N LEU A 112 -29.97 -5.87 -19.18
CA LEU A 112 -29.63 -7.23 -18.75
C LEU A 112 -28.65 -7.76 -19.81
N ASN A 113 -27.47 -8.25 -19.38
CA ASN A 113 -26.28 -8.70 -20.13
C ASN A 113 -26.47 -9.21 -21.59
N PRO A 114 -25.46 -9.07 -22.48
CA PRO A 114 -24.42 -8.02 -22.62
C PRO A 114 -24.80 -6.91 -23.64
N TYR A 115 -24.22 -5.71 -23.50
CA TYR A 115 -24.55 -4.51 -24.31
C TYR A 115 -23.31 -3.76 -24.86
N VAL A 116 -23.38 -3.31 -26.12
CA VAL A 116 -22.33 -2.51 -26.81
C VAL A 116 -22.77 -1.04 -26.89
N VAL A 117 -21.96 -0.13 -26.33
CA VAL A 117 -22.13 1.34 -26.38
C VAL A 117 -21.06 1.94 -27.30
N ASN A 118 -21.40 2.30 -28.54
CA ASN A 118 -20.50 3.06 -29.42
C ASN A 118 -20.97 4.52 -29.51
N ALA A 119 -20.22 5.45 -28.91
CA ALA A 119 -20.61 6.86 -28.79
C ALA A 119 -20.28 7.70 -30.04
N PHE A 120 -19.85 7.09 -31.17
CA PHE A 120 -19.33 7.87 -32.30
C PHE A 120 -20.35 8.45 -33.25
N ASN A 121 -21.55 7.87 -33.37
CA ASN A 121 -22.66 8.41 -34.16
C ASN A 121 -23.90 7.52 -33.94
N GLY A 122 -24.59 7.60 -32.78
CA GLY A 122 -25.97 7.14 -32.56
C GLY A 122 -26.52 5.85 -33.20
N ILE A 123 -25.68 4.89 -33.64
CA ILE A 123 -26.09 3.70 -34.38
C ILE A 123 -25.57 2.47 -33.63
N VAL A 124 -26.52 1.64 -33.22
CA VAL A 124 -26.35 0.40 -32.45
C VAL A 124 -26.12 -0.75 -33.44
N ASN A 125 -24.94 -1.36 -33.44
CA ASN A 125 -24.70 -2.66 -34.09
C ASN A 125 -24.66 -3.75 -33.03
N VAL A 126 -25.46 -4.80 -33.25
CA VAL A 126 -25.78 -5.86 -32.28
C VAL A 126 -25.11 -7.16 -32.75
N PHE A 127 -24.13 -7.70 -32.02
CA PHE A 127 -23.84 -9.16 -31.90
C PHE A 127 -22.74 -9.49 -30.86
N CYS A 128 -23.11 -10.20 -29.77
CA CYS A 128 -22.50 -11.39 -29.12
C CYS A 128 -23.07 -11.52 -27.66
N GLY A 129 -23.37 -12.66 -27.04
CA GLY A 129 -23.48 -14.08 -27.41
C GLY A 129 -23.88 -14.90 -26.15
N GLU A 130 -24.98 -15.66 -26.20
CA GLU A 130 -25.30 -16.72 -25.23
C GLU A 130 -24.44 -17.95 -25.57
N SER A 131 -23.42 -18.24 -24.77
CA SER A 131 -22.75 -19.55 -24.74
C SER A 131 -21.81 -19.60 -23.53
N ASP A 132 -21.54 -20.79 -23.00
CA ASP A 132 -20.45 -21.09 -22.05
C ASP A 132 -19.02 -20.80 -22.63
N ILE A 133 -18.90 -19.85 -23.56
CA ILE A 133 -17.70 -19.45 -24.27
C ILE A 133 -17.54 -17.92 -24.09
N PRO A 134 -16.41 -17.43 -23.53
CA PRO A 134 -16.17 -16.00 -23.25
C PRO A 134 -16.43 -15.11 -24.46
N SER A 135 -17.11 -13.98 -24.26
CA SER A 135 -17.16 -12.90 -25.26
C SER A 135 -15.73 -12.38 -25.50
N TYR A 136 -15.43 -11.99 -26.75
CA TYR A 136 -14.07 -11.54 -27.09
C TYR A 136 -13.70 -10.24 -26.35
N ASN A 137 -14.67 -9.37 -26.00
CA ASN A 137 -14.45 -8.06 -25.35
C ASN A 137 -15.66 -7.71 -24.47
N GLY A 138 -15.46 -7.34 -23.19
CA GLY A 138 -16.52 -6.84 -22.30
C GLY A 138 -17.63 -7.86 -22.01
N GLY A 139 -17.56 -8.65 -20.93
CA GLY A 139 -18.59 -9.66 -20.66
C GLY A 139 -19.95 -9.09 -20.19
N GLY A 140 -19.98 -7.84 -19.73
CA GLY A 140 -21.20 -7.07 -19.47
C GLY A 140 -21.35 -5.84 -20.38
N ILE A 141 -20.38 -4.93 -20.37
CA ILE A 141 -20.41 -3.67 -21.13
C ILE A 141 -19.15 -3.54 -22.00
N PHE A 142 -19.33 -3.17 -23.28
CA PHE A 142 -18.26 -2.67 -24.14
C PHE A 142 -18.56 -1.23 -24.57
N ALA A 143 -17.69 -0.27 -24.25
CA ALA A 143 -17.86 1.16 -24.53
C ALA A 143 -16.74 1.70 -25.44
N SER A 144 -17.10 2.55 -26.41
CA SER A 144 -16.14 3.36 -27.15
C SER A 144 -16.57 4.82 -27.12
N ILE A 145 -15.85 5.63 -26.36
CA ILE A 145 -16.08 7.04 -26.09
C ILE A 145 -15.04 7.82 -26.86
N TYR A 146 -15.45 8.76 -27.70
CA TYR A 146 -14.46 9.68 -28.23
C TYR A 146 -14.94 11.11 -28.46
N THR A 147 -14.00 12.02 -28.78
CA THR A 147 -14.12 13.49 -28.92
C THR A 147 -15.41 14.11 -28.35
N GLY A 148 -15.37 14.52 -27.09
CA GLY A 148 -16.47 15.19 -26.38
C GLY A 148 -17.52 14.23 -25.81
N GLY A 149 -17.41 12.93 -26.12
CA GLY A 149 -18.23 11.89 -25.53
C GLY A 149 -18.01 11.77 -24.03
N LYS A 150 -19.09 11.61 -23.28
CA LYS A 150 -19.05 11.39 -21.83
C LYS A 150 -19.85 10.15 -21.49
N LEU A 151 -19.28 9.26 -20.70
CA LEU A 151 -19.99 8.11 -20.15
C LEU A 151 -19.81 8.13 -18.63
N THR A 152 -20.93 8.02 -17.92
CA THR A 152 -20.94 7.83 -16.48
C THR A 152 -21.54 6.47 -16.21
N ILE A 153 -20.82 5.64 -15.46
CA ILE A 153 -21.34 4.39 -14.91
C ILE A 153 -21.83 4.72 -13.50
N ASP A 154 -23.12 4.48 -13.27
CA ASP A 154 -23.80 4.77 -12.00
C ASP A 154 -23.27 3.86 -10.88
N GLY A 155 -23.20 4.42 -9.67
CA GLY A 155 -22.73 3.75 -8.46
C GLY A 155 -23.45 2.45 -8.09
N GLN A 156 -24.63 2.19 -8.65
CA GLN A 156 -25.39 0.96 -8.42
C GLN A 156 -24.96 -0.23 -9.32
N CYS A 157 -24.01 -0.03 -10.23
CA CYS A 157 -23.53 -1.11 -11.08
C CYS A 157 -22.66 -2.11 -10.30
N ASN A 158 -23.11 -3.37 -10.23
CA ASN A 158 -22.34 -4.48 -9.66
C ASN A 158 -21.91 -5.46 -10.77
N PHE A 159 -20.61 -5.72 -10.86
CA PHE A 159 -20.01 -6.69 -11.78
C PHE A 159 -19.57 -7.91 -10.98
N THR A 160 -20.39 -8.95 -10.98
CA THR A 160 -20.14 -10.20 -10.23
C THR A 160 -19.89 -11.36 -11.20
N GLU A 161 -18.83 -12.14 -10.98
CA GLU A 161 -18.48 -13.35 -11.74
C GLU A 161 -18.37 -13.18 -13.27
N CYS A 162 -18.13 -11.96 -13.75
CA CYS A 162 -18.14 -11.67 -15.18
C CYS A 162 -16.91 -12.28 -15.89
N LYS A 163 -17.10 -12.83 -17.11
CA LYS A 163 -16.06 -13.56 -17.86
C LYS A 163 -15.97 -13.12 -19.32
N SER A 164 -14.78 -12.72 -19.78
CA SER A 164 -14.52 -12.40 -21.19
C SER A 164 -13.03 -12.61 -21.54
N ASP A 165 -12.66 -12.50 -22.82
CA ASP A 165 -11.25 -12.52 -23.22
C ASP A 165 -10.52 -11.21 -22.81
N TYR A 166 -11.20 -10.06 -22.78
CA TYR A 166 -10.69 -8.75 -22.33
C TYR A 166 -11.79 -7.97 -21.57
N GLY A 167 -11.54 -7.54 -20.33
CA GLY A 167 -12.52 -6.82 -19.49
C GLY A 167 -13.72 -7.70 -19.14
N GLY A 168 -13.60 -8.59 -18.16
CA GLY A 168 -14.61 -9.64 -17.91
C GLY A 168 -16.01 -9.09 -17.66
N GLY A 169 -16.17 -7.95 -16.97
CA GLY A 169 -17.43 -7.22 -16.80
C GLY A 169 -17.56 -5.99 -17.70
N PHE A 170 -16.50 -5.20 -17.87
CA PHE A 170 -16.52 -3.92 -18.56
C PHE A 170 -15.28 -3.73 -19.43
N LEU A 171 -15.44 -3.24 -20.65
CA LEU A 171 -14.34 -2.77 -21.48
C LEU A 171 -14.67 -1.39 -22.03
N ALA A 172 -13.76 -0.41 -21.89
CA ALA A 172 -13.95 0.91 -22.48
C ALA A 172 -12.70 1.39 -23.22
N HIS A 173 -12.91 1.94 -24.42
CA HIS A 173 -11.94 2.73 -25.16
C HIS A 173 -12.34 4.20 -25.10
N VAL A 174 -11.47 5.08 -24.61
CA VAL A 174 -11.73 6.52 -24.48
C VAL A 174 -10.68 7.32 -25.24
N ALA A 175 -11.09 8.09 -26.25
CA ALA A 175 -10.17 8.74 -27.19
C ALA A 175 -10.62 10.18 -27.58
N GLY A 176 -9.77 10.99 -28.21
CA GLY A 176 -10.12 12.34 -28.65
C GLY A 176 -10.42 13.39 -27.56
N ARG A 177 -10.44 14.68 -27.96
CA ARG A 177 -10.47 15.83 -27.02
C ARG A 177 -11.76 15.91 -26.20
N ASN A 178 -11.65 16.31 -24.93
CA ASN A 178 -12.78 16.53 -24.00
C ASN A 178 -13.67 15.30 -23.75
N SER A 179 -13.15 14.10 -24.00
CA SER A 179 -13.84 12.85 -23.65
C SER A 179 -13.69 12.56 -22.16
N LEU A 180 -14.71 11.98 -21.53
CA LEU A 180 -14.71 11.69 -20.09
C LEU A 180 -15.37 10.34 -19.82
N LEU A 181 -14.73 9.51 -19.00
CA LEU A 181 -15.33 8.34 -18.37
C LEU A 181 -15.31 8.55 -16.86
N THR A 182 -16.48 8.46 -16.23
CA THR A 182 -16.64 8.55 -14.77
C THR A 182 -17.22 7.24 -14.26
N LEU A 183 -16.58 6.67 -13.25
CA LEU A 183 -17.10 5.57 -12.45
C LEU A 183 -17.52 6.14 -11.10
N GLU A 184 -18.82 6.16 -10.83
CA GLU A 184 -19.37 6.75 -9.60
C GLU A 184 -19.20 5.83 -8.37
N ASP A 185 -19.36 6.43 -7.18
CA ASP A 185 -19.22 5.80 -5.87
C ASP A 185 -20.14 4.59 -5.69
N GLY A 186 -19.59 3.46 -5.23
CA GLY A 186 -20.32 2.23 -4.97
C GLY A 186 -20.22 1.14 -6.04
N ILE A 187 -19.51 1.38 -7.16
CA ILE A 187 -19.25 0.34 -8.16
C ILE A 187 -18.41 -0.78 -7.54
N GLN A 188 -18.92 -2.01 -7.66
CA GLN A 188 -18.30 -3.20 -7.11
C GLN A 188 -17.86 -4.16 -8.23
N PHE A 189 -16.63 -4.66 -8.12
CA PHE A 189 -16.13 -5.78 -8.91
C PHE A 189 -15.86 -6.97 -8.00
N GLU A 190 -16.61 -8.05 -8.19
CA GLU A 190 -16.53 -9.26 -7.37
C GLU A 190 -16.26 -10.48 -8.26
N SER A 191 -15.19 -11.23 -7.97
CA SER A 191 -14.88 -12.53 -8.61
C SER A 191 -14.86 -12.55 -10.15
N CYS A 192 -14.56 -11.43 -10.79
CA CYS A 192 -14.54 -11.33 -12.25
C CYS A 192 -13.23 -11.85 -12.85
N THR A 193 -13.26 -12.47 -14.04
CA THR A 193 -12.08 -13.12 -14.64
C THR A 193 -11.95 -12.83 -16.14
N SER A 194 -10.72 -12.65 -16.63
CA SER A 194 -10.40 -12.47 -18.05
C SER A 194 -9.47 -13.58 -18.54
N ARG A 195 -9.74 -14.19 -19.71
CA ARG A 195 -8.94 -15.31 -20.25
C ARG A 195 -7.51 -14.89 -20.58
N TYR A 196 -7.31 -13.67 -21.09
CA TYR A 196 -5.98 -13.12 -21.39
C TYR A 196 -5.49 -12.17 -20.29
N LEU A 197 -6.06 -12.30 -19.09
CA LEU A 197 -5.69 -11.58 -17.88
C LEU A 197 -5.88 -10.05 -17.96
N ASN A 198 -6.52 -9.49 -18.99
CA ASN A 198 -6.66 -8.04 -19.19
C ASN A 198 -7.86 -7.44 -18.44
N GLY A 199 -7.79 -7.38 -17.11
CA GLY A 199 -8.88 -6.82 -16.29
C GLY A 199 -10.00 -7.83 -16.12
N GLY A 200 -9.99 -8.60 -15.04
CA GLY A 200 -11.05 -9.58 -14.77
C GLY A 200 -12.42 -8.90 -14.66
N GLY A 201 -12.52 -7.77 -13.97
CA GLY A 201 -13.72 -6.94 -13.91
C GLY A 201 -13.79 -5.89 -15.03
N ALA A 202 -12.76 -5.07 -15.22
CA ALA A 202 -12.77 -3.98 -16.19
C ALA A 202 -11.43 -3.78 -16.95
N TYR A 203 -11.50 -3.47 -18.25
CA TYR A 203 -10.35 -3.04 -19.06
C TYR A 203 -10.60 -1.65 -19.66
N LEU A 204 -9.81 -0.66 -19.27
CA LEU A 204 -9.93 0.73 -19.71
C LEU A 204 -8.67 1.15 -20.47
N ASP A 205 -8.83 1.44 -21.77
CA ASP A 205 -7.78 2.04 -22.60
C ASP A 205 -8.16 3.48 -22.95
N ILE A 206 -7.42 4.44 -22.40
CA ILE A 206 -7.63 5.86 -22.63
C ILE A 206 -6.47 6.36 -23.50
N SER A 207 -6.67 6.44 -24.83
CA SER A 207 -5.61 6.72 -25.81
C SER A 207 -6.10 7.30 -27.15
N ASP A 208 -5.20 7.98 -27.88
CA ASP A 208 -5.25 8.17 -29.34
C ASP A 208 -4.16 7.29 -30.04
N GLN A 209 -4.38 5.95 -30.01
CA GLN A 209 -3.81 4.85 -30.85
C GLN A 209 -2.68 3.91 -30.30
N ALA A 210 -3.11 2.85 -29.56
CA ALA A 210 -2.59 1.46 -29.39
C ALA A 210 -1.12 1.23 -28.94
N THR A 211 -0.70 0.28 -28.07
CA THR A 211 -1.24 -0.82 -27.22
C THR A 211 -0.19 -1.06 -26.11
N SER A 212 -0.54 -1.59 -24.93
CA SER A 212 0.31 -2.62 -24.30
C SER A 212 -0.44 -3.54 -23.34
N LEU A 213 0.05 -4.77 -23.33
CA LEU A 213 -0.29 -5.89 -22.47
C LEU A 213 0.22 -5.66 -21.04
N ARG A 214 -0.66 -5.88 -20.06
CA ARG A 214 -0.54 -6.82 -18.93
C ARG A 214 -1.48 -6.40 -17.81
N GLU A 215 -2.46 -7.24 -17.54
CA GLU A 215 -2.94 -7.75 -16.25
C GLU A 215 -3.22 -6.85 -15.04
N GLY A 216 -4.50 -6.89 -14.61
CA GLY A 216 -5.05 -6.48 -13.32
C GLY A 216 -6.27 -7.38 -13.02
N GLY A 217 -6.47 -7.83 -11.79
CA GLY A 217 -7.47 -8.86 -11.48
C GLY A 217 -8.89 -8.28 -11.44
N GLY A 218 -9.07 -7.11 -10.83
CA GLY A 218 -10.31 -6.35 -10.85
C GLY A 218 -10.38 -5.40 -12.05
N MET A 219 -9.45 -4.47 -12.18
CA MET A 219 -9.44 -3.43 -13.21
C MET A 219 -8.03 -3.19 -13.75
N ASN A 220 -7.93 -3.03 -15.07
CA ASN A 220 -6.70 -2.68 -15.78
C ASN A 220 -6.90 -1.35 -16.51
N VAL A 221 -6.05 -0.37 -16.24
CA VAL A 221 -6.15 0.99 -16.76
C VAL A 221 -4.85 1.42 -17.41
N ARG A 222 -4.96 1.97 -18.62
CA ARG A 222 -3.84 2.65 -19.29
C ARG A 222 -4.25 4.07 -19.69
N ILE A 223 -3.58 5.07 -19.13
CA ILE A 223 -3.81 6.49 -19.41
C ILE A 223 -2.63 7.05 -20.22
N GLN A 224 -2.89 7.45 -21.46
CA GLN A 224 -1.85 7.95 -22.38
C GLN A 224 -2.31 9.22 -23.11
N ASN A 225 -1.34 10.00 -23.61
CA ASN A 225 -1.48 11.25 -24.38
C ASN A 225 -1.88 12.47 -23.55
N GLU A 226 -1.38 13.65 -23.93
CA GLU A 226 -1.49 14.87 -23.14
C GLU A 226 -2.94 15.23 -22.75
N ASN A 227 -3.15 15.53 -21.47
CA ASN A 227 -4.41 15.93 -20.83
C ASN A 227 -5.49 14.84 -20.70
N SER A 228 -5.14 13.56 -20.88
CA SER A 228 -6.05 12.47 -20.52
C SER A 228 -6.20 12.37 -19.00
N ILE A 229 -7.45 12.24 -18.53
CA ILE A 229 -7.80 12.17 -17.11
C ILE A 229 -8.71 10.97 -16.87
N LEU A 230 -8.38 10.15 -15.87
CA LEU A 230 -9.32 9.20 -15.26
C LEU A 230 -9.63 9.63 -13.83
N GLU A 231 -10.92 9.63 -13.48
CA GLU A 231 -11.38 9.81 -12.11
C GLU A 231 -12.05 8.53 -11.61
N LEU A 232 -11.54 7.99 -10.50
CA LEU A 232 -12.13 6.88 -9.76
C LEU A 232 -12.68 7.42 -8.45
N VAL A 233 -13.98 7.27 -8.21
CA VAL A 233 -14.64 7.75 -6.99
C VAL A 233 -15.16 6.56 -6.20
N GLY A 234 -14.62 6.31 -5.00
CA GLY A 234 -15.18 5.33 -4.07
C GLY A 234 -15.31 3.90 -4.61
N VAL A 235 -14.25 3.38 -5.24
CA VAL A 235 -14.31 2.07 -5.91
C VAL A 235 -14.00 0.92 -4.95
N LEU A 236 -14.74 -0.18 -5.09
CA LEU A 236 -14.61 -1.37 -4.23
C LEU A 236 -14.12 -2.57 -5.04
N PHE A 237 -12.96 -3.11 -4.65
CA PHE A 237 -12.38 -4.34 -5.21
C PHE A 237 -12.41 -5.44 -4.15
N GLU A 238 -13.17 -6.50 -4.39
CA GLU A 238 -13.28 -7.62 -3.45
C GLU A 238 -12.92 -8.94 -4.13
N ASN A 239 -12.07 -9.73 -3.48
CA ASN A 239 -11.65 -11.06 -3.93
C ASN A 239 -11.11 -11.07 -5.38
N CYS A 240 -10.41 -9.98 -5.76
CA CYS A 240 -9.83 -9.83 -7.09
C CYS A 240 -8.39 -10.35 -7.12
N SER A 241 -8.09 -11.27 -8.04
CA SER A 241 -6.77 -11.94 -8.06
C SER A 241 -6.18 -12.12 -9.45
N THR A 242 -4.85 -12.09 -9.54
CA THR A 242 -4.07 -12.42 -10.75
C THR A 242 -2.99 -13.46 -10.44
N PHE A 243 -2.81 -14.44 -11.34
CA PHE A 243 -1.89 -15.59 -11.13
C PHE A 243 -0.92 -15.77 -12.30
N GLY A 244 0.38 -15.95 -12.01
CA GLY A 244 1.44 -16.09 -13.03
C GLY A 244 2.70 -15.22 -12.79
N SER A 245 3.72 -15.41 -13.62
CA SER A 245 5.07 -14.85 -13.40
C SER A 245 5.26 -13.37 -13.79
N GLN A 246 4.22 -12.68 -14.22
CA GLN A 246 4.23 -11.27 -14.64
C GLN A 246 2.84 -10.63 -14.45
N CYS A 247 2.26 -10.88 -13.28
CA CYS A 247 0.94 -10.41 -12.89
C CYS A 247 1.05 -9.17 -12.01
N TYR A 248 0.17 -8.20 -12.22
CA TYR A 248 0.22 -6.95 -11.49
C TYR A 248 -1.17 -6.57 -10.98
N GLY A 249 -1.26 -5.90 -9.83
CA GLY A 249 -2.49 -5.25 -9.36
C GLY A 249 -3.67 -6.21 -9.24
N GLY A 250 -3.75 -6.98 -8.14
CA GLY A 250 -4.82 -7.96 -7.96
C GLY A 250 -6.22 -7.34 -8.01
N GLY A 251 -6.41 -6.16 -7.41
CA GLY A 251 -7.59 -5.31 -7.60
C GLY A 251 -7.44 -4.37 -8.78
N LEU A 252 -6.45 -3.48 -8.76
CA LEU A 252 -6.27 -2.42 -9.75
C LEU A 252 -4.84 -2.36 -10.29
N TYR A 253 -4.69 -2.41 -11.61
CA TYR A 253 -3.44 -2.09 -12.29
C TYR A 253 -3.59 -0.80 -13.11
N VAL A 254 -2.70 0.17 -12.90
CA VAL A 254 -2.70 1.44 -13.65
C VAL A 254 -1.34 1.77 -14.24
N VAL A 255 -1.34 2.22 -15.50
CA VAL A 255 -0.20 2.87 -16.15
C VAL A 255 -0.56 4.30 -16.54
N VAL A 256 0.23 5.27 -16.09
CA VAL A 256 0.08 6.72 -16.35
C VAL A 256 1.31 7.23 -17.10
N ASN A 257 1.11 7.87 -18.25
CA ASN A 257 2.20 8.34 -19.13
C ASN A 257 2.18 9.86 -19.33
N THR A 258 3.20 10.43 -19.98
CA THR A 258 3.50 11.87 -20.12
C THR A 258 2.27 12.79 -20.21
N ASN A 259 2.22 13.81 -19.33
CA ASN A 259 1.17 14.84 -19.27
C ASN A 259 -0.26 14.29 -19.05
N THR A 260 -0.42 13.18 -18.31
CA THR A 260 -1.74 12.63 -17.95
C THR A 260 -2.00 12.65 -16.45
N SER A 261 -3.27 12.51 -16.06
CA SER A 261 -3.67 12.51 -14.66
C SER A 261 -4.56 11.34 -14.28
N LEU A 262 -4.26 10.71 -13.13
CA LEU A 262 -5.18 9.81 -12.43
C LEU A 262 -5.64 10.52 -11.16
N LEU A 263 -6.95 10.66 -10.97
CA LEU A 263 -7.54 11.14 -9.74
C LEU A 263 -8.27 9.97 -9.07
N ILE A 264 -7.94 9.71 -7.81
CA ILE A 264 -8.74 8.82 -6.97
C ILE A 264 -9.31 9.67 -5.83
N SER A 265 -10.63 9.68 -5.71
CA SER A 265 -11.38 10.41 -4.70
C SER A 265 -12.39 9.48 -4.00
N GLY A 266 -12.95 9.94 -2.87
CA GLY A 266 -13.79 9.09 -2.02
C GLY A 266 -12.99 7.97 -1.32
N MET A 267 -13.69 7.08 -0.61
CA MET A 267 -13.09 5.96 0.09
C MET A 267 -13.04 4.74 -0.84
N SER A 268 -11.84 4.31 -1.24
CA SER A 268 -11.68 3.11 -2.08
C SER A 268 -11.11 1.96 -1.25
N LEU A 269 -11.69 0.76 -1.39
CA LEU A 269 -11.34 -0.42 -0.62
C LEU A 269 -10.86 -1.55 -1.53
N PHE A 270 -9.74 -2.16 -1.16
CA PHE A 270 -9.18 -3.36 -1.75
C PHE A 270 -9.19 -4.45 -0.68
N ASN A 271 -10.13 -5.40 -0.78
CA ASN A 271 -10.31 -6.44 0.22
C ASN A 271 -10.07 -7.83 -0.41
N ASN A 272 -9.18 -8.61 0.24
CA ASN A 272 -8.79 -9.95 -0.22
C ASN A 272 -8.27 -9.97 -1.66
N CYS A 273 -7.55 -8.94 -2.09
CA CYS A 273 -6.97 -8.87 -3.42
C CYS A 273 -5.58 -9.52 -3.46
N SER A 274 -5.24 -10.22 -4.54
CA SER A 274 -3.96 -10.91 -4.64
C SER A 274 -3.29 -10.82 -6.02
N SER A 275 -1.97 -10.71 -6.04
CA SER A 275 -1.17 -10.79 -7.27
C SER A 275 0.05 -11.69 -7.03
N ASP A 276 0.30 -12.68 -7.89
CA ASP A 276 1.48 -13.56 -7.75
C ASP A 276 2.82 -12.81 -7.88
N TYR A 277 2.84 -11.56 -8.36
CA TYR A 277 4.07 -10.78 -8.53
C TYR A 277 4.01 -9.40 -7.88
N ILE A 278 3.37 -8.38 -8.47
CA ILE A 278 3.44 -7.01 -7.91
C ILE A 278 2.05 -6.47 -7.54
N GLY A 279 1.95 -5.77 -6.40
CA GLY A 279 0.79 -5.00 -5.99
C GLY A 279 -0.44 -5.87 -5.74
N GLY A 280 -0.54 -6.48 -4.56
CA GLY A 280 -1.60 -7.45 -4.28
C GLY A 280 -3.00 -6.84 -4.39
N GLY A 281 -3.20 -5.65 -3.81
CA GLY A 281 -4.38 -4.83 -4.05
C GLY A 281 -4.25 -3.97 -5.30
N CYS A 282 -3.16 -3.21 -5.42
CA CYS A 282 -2.98 -2.26 -6.50
C CYS A 282 -1.52 -2.15 -6.95
N TYR A 283 -1.31 -2.00 -8.25
CA TYR A 283 -0.02 -1.61 -8.83
C TYR A 283 -0.21 -0.40 -9.73
N VAL A 284 0.64 0.61 -9.56
CA VAL A 284 0.61 1.84 -10.34
C VAL A 284 2.00 2.18 -10.86
N SER A 285 2.11 2.32 -12.18
CA SER A 285 3.32 2.80 -12.85
C SER A 285 3.06 4.17 -13.45
N CYS A 286 3.84 5.17 -13.05
CA CYS A 286 3.73 6.55 -13.52
C CYS A 286 5.03 7.00 -14.17
N SER A 287 4.96 7.48 -15.42
CA SER A 287 6.13 7.91 -16.18
C SER A 287 5.87 9.19 -16.99
N GLY A 288 6.92 9.98 -17.16
CA GLY A 288 6.96 11.14 -18.04
C GLY A 288 6.66 12.47 -17.36
N SER A 289 7.33 13.53 -17.83
CA SER A 289 7.21 14.88 -17.27
C SER A 289 5.77 15.38 -17.35
N GLY A 290 5.28 15.98 -16.26
CA GLY A 290 3.92 16.52 -16.15
C GLY A 290 2.82 15.48 -15.86
N SER A 291 3.16 14.20 -15.74
CA SER A 291 2.22 13.16 -15.29
C SER A 291 1.98 13.27 -13.78
N GLN A 292 0.71 13.21 -13.38
CA GLN A 292 0.31 13.39 -11.98
C GLN A 292 -0.67 12.31 -11.52
N ILE A 293 -0.41 11.72 -10.36
CA ILE A 293 -1.41 10.90 -9.67
C ILE A 293 -1.80 11.65 -8.41
N GLN A 294 -3.09 11.95 -8.27
CA GLN A 294 -3.62 12.65 -7.12
C GLN A 294 -4.66 11.78 -6.44
N ILE A 295 -4.31 11.24 -5.27
CA ILE A 295 -5.21 10.48 -4.43
C ILE A 295 -5.69 11.44 -3.33
N THR A 296 -6.85 12.03 -3.56
CA THR A 296 -7.51 12.97 -2.63
C THR A 296 -8.45 12.27 -1.65
N GLY A 297 -8.76 11.00 -1.93
CA GLY A 297 -9.56 10.12 -1.09
C GLY A 297 -8.72 9.26 -0.15
N GLN A 298 -9.40 8.40 0.60
CA GLN A 298 -8.76 7.41 1.48
C GLN A 298 -8.64 6.08 0.74
N LEU A 299 -7.44 5.47 0.73
CA LEU A 299 -7.24 4.12 0.23
C LEU A 299 -7.11 3.13 1.38
N GLU A 300 -7.90 2.07 1.36
CA GLU A 300 -7.84 0.99 2.34
C GLU A 300 -7.51 -0.33 1.65
N PHE A 301 -6.47 -1.01 2.14
CA PHE A 301 -6.04 -2.32 1.68
C PHE A 301 -6.18 -3.30 2.84
N GLU A 302 -7.04 -4.30 2.69
CA GLU A 302 -7.28 -5.33 3.70
C GLU A 302 -6.99 -6.72 3.13
N ASN A 303 -6.21 -7.52 3.86
CA ASN A 303 -5.92 -8.92 3.53
C ASN A 303 -5.35 -9.12 2.11
N CYS A 304 -4.58 -8.14 1.62
CA CYS A 304 -4.02 -8.17 0.26
C CYS A 304 -2.64 -8.85 0.24
N THR A 305 -2.36 -9.61 -0.83
CA THR A 305 -1.14 -10.43 -0.90
C THR A 305 -0.40 -10.33 -2.24
N SER A 306 0.94 -10.23 -2.20
CA SER A 306 1.76 -10.34 -3.42
C SER A 306 3.21 -10.79 -3.18
N ASP A 307 4.05 -10.84 -4.21
CA ASP A 307 5.51 -10.97 -4.03
C ASP A 307 6.12 -9.62 -3.63
N LEU A 308 5.78 -8.53 -4.32
CA LEU A 308 6.19 -7.15 -4.04
C LEU A 308 4.98 -6.25 -3.72
N GLY A 309 4.95 -5.59 -2.57
CA GLY A 309 3.90 -4.62 -2.22
C GLY A 309 2.53 -5.26 -2.00
N GLY A 310 2.31 -5.88 -0.85
CA GLY A 310 1.14 -6.74 -0.61
C GLY A 310 -0.20 -6.00 -0.77
N GLY A 311 -0.29 -4.76 -0.28
CA GLY A 311 -1.40 -3.87 -0.59
C GLY A 311 -1.19 -3.11 -1.89
N LEU A 312 -0.11 -2.31 -1.95
CA LEU A 312 0.13 -1.34 -3.01
C LEU A 312 1.58 -1.37 -3.48
N CYS A 313 1.79 -1.20 -4.77
CA CYS A 313 3.11 -0.95 -5.33
C CYS A 313 3.10 0.25 -6.29
N PHE A 314 4.08 1.13 -6.16
CA PHE A 314 4.31 2.28 -7.03
C PHE A 314 5.66 2.19 -7.74
N ASP A 315 5.64 2.38 -9.06
CA ASP A 315 6.84 2.71 -9.83
C ASP A 315 6.72 4.13 -10.41
N ILE A 316 7.66 5.01 -10.08
CA ILE A 316 7.62 6.43 -10.46
C ILE A 316 8.86 6.79 -11.26
N PHE A 317 8.67 7.29 -12.48
CA PHE A 317 9.74 7.62 -13.43
C PHE A 317 9.62 9.03 -14.01
N ASP A 318 10.75 9.60 -14.47
CA ASP A 318 10.80 10.72 -15.43
C ASP A 318 9.99 11.98 -15.05
N GLN A 319 10.13 12.44 -13.80
CA GLN A 319 9.53 13.64 -13.19
C GLN A 319 8.02 13.56 -12.98
N ALA A 320 7.47 12.35 -12.89
CA ALA A 320 6.11 12.12 -12.44
C ALA A 320 5.95 12.50 -10.95
N THR A 321 4.78 13.01 -10.59
CA THR A 321 4.43 13.35 -9.21
C THR A 321 3.28 12.48 -8.72
N ILE A 322 3.39 11.94 -7.51
CA ILE A 322 2.30 11.26 -6.81
C ILE A 322 2.08 11.94 -5.47
N ASP A 323 0.85 12.44 -5.25
CA ASP A 323 0.41 13.03 -4.00
C ASP A 323 -0.75 12.21 -3.41
N ILE A 324 -0.57 11.75 -2.17
CA ILE A 324 -1.55 10.93 -1.47
C ILE A 324 -1.95 11.60 -0.16
N ASP A 325 -3.26 11.64 0.13
CA ASP A 325 -3.76 12.07 1.44
C ASP A 325 -3.66 10.94 2.47
N GLN A 326 -4.54 9.93 2.42
CA GLN A 326 -4.66 8.93 3.49
C GLN A 326 -4.58 7.49 2.97
N MET A 327 -3.85 6.64 3.68
CA MET A 327 -3.76 5.20 3.37
C MET A 327 -3.80 4.31 4.61
N SER A 328 -4.42 3.15 4.49
CA SER A 328 -4.39 2.10 5.50
C SER A 328 -4.08 0.74 4.87
N PHE A 329 -3.18 -0.02 5.51
CA PHE A 329 -2.80 -1.37 5.14
C PHE A 329 -3.02 -2.29 6.34
N ILE A 330 -3.94 -3.24 6.22
CA ILE A 330 -4.35 -4.12 7.30
C ILE A 330 -4.19 -5.57 6.85
N ASN A 331 -3.41 -6.35 7.61
CA ASN A 331 -3.13 -7.76 7.32
C ASN A 331 -2.57 -8.02 5.91
N CYS A 332 -1.89 -7.04 5.31
CA CYS A 332 -1.27 -7.22 4.00
C CYS A 332 0.03 -8.02 4.12
N THR A 333 0.30 -8.91 3.16
CA THR A 333 1.49 -9.78 3.19
C THR A 333 2.21 -9.75 1.85
N ALA A 334 3.53 -9.68 1.88
CA ALA A 334 4.33 -9.85 0.67
C ALA A 334 5.63 -10.62 0.92
N SER A 335 6.37 -10.99 -0.13
CA SER A 335 7.79 -11.33 0.07
C SER A 335 8.55 -10.09 0.52
N GLU A 336 8.32 -8.97 -0.18
CA GLU A 336 9.01 -7.69 -0.02
C GLU A 336 7.98 -6.53 0.07
N GLY A 337 7.92 -5.84 1.23
CA GLY A 337 7.00 -4.70 1.43
C GLY A 337 5.56 -5.15 1.66
N GLY A 338 5.25 -5.69 2.84
CA GLY A 338 3.96 -6.33 3.11
C GLY A 338 2.73 -5.45 2.87
N GLY A 339 2.80 -4.15 3.17
CA GLY A 339 1.75 -3.19 2.81
C GLY A 339 2.05 -2.44 1.52
N LEU A 340 3.22 -1.78 1.47
CA LEU A 340 3.57 -0.84 0.42
C LEU A 340 4.98 -1.11 -0.11
N ASN A 341 5.13 -1.08 -1.44
CA ASN A 341 6.42 -1.04 -2.10
C ASN A 341 6.50 0.21 -3.00
N VAL A 342 7.53 1.04 -2.83
CA VAL A 342 7.72 2.24 -3.66
C VAL A 342 9.09 2.21 -4.30
N TYR A 343 9.10 2.27 -5.63
CA TYR A 343 10.27 2.45 -6.45
C TYR A 343 10.22 3.81 -7.16
N ILE A 344 11.26 4.63 -6.96
CA ILE A 344 11.35 5.97 -7.54
C ILE A 344 12.65 6.09 -8.33
N ASN A 345 12.52 6.49 -9.60
CA ASN A 345 13.62 6.85 -10.48
C ASN A 345 13.35 8.20 -11.15
N ASN A 346 13.96 9.26 -10.62
CA ASN A 346 13.82 10.63 -11.13
C ASN A 346 12.36 11.16 -11.07
N GLY A 347 11.60 10.89 -10.02
CA GLY A 347 10.23 11.43 -9.80
C GLY A 347 9.99 11.86 -8.35
N ASP A 348 8.82 12.43 -8.08
CA ASP A 348 8.43 12.96 -6.77
C ASP A 348 7.28 12.14 -6.16
N PHE A 349 7.42 11.77 -4.90
CA PHE A 349 6.40 11.05 -4.13
C PHE A 349 6.17 11.75 -2.79
N SER A 350 4.93 12.14 -2.52
CA SER A 350 4.55 12.78 -1.26
C SER A 350 3.33 12.11 -0.63
N VAL A 351 3.42 11.92 0.69
CA VAL A 351 2.33 11.44 1.54
C VAL A 351 2.00 12.58 2.50
N THR A 352 0.78 13.13 2.36
CA THR A 352 0.40 14.39 3.01
C THR A 352 -0.48 14.22 4.23
N GLY A 353 -1.25 13.14 4.30
CA GLY A 353 -2.06 12.75 5.46
C GLY A 353 -1.57 11.46 6.13
N PRO A 354 -2.27 11.01 7.19
CA PRO A 354 -1.83 9.87 8.00
C PRO A 354 -1.82 8.56 7.23
N VAL A 355 -0.82 7.72 7.52
CA VAL A 355 -0.71 6.35 7.00
C VAL A 355 -0.64 5.34 8.13
N ILE A 356 -1.36 4.23 7.97
CA ILE A 356 -1.42 3.15 8.95
C ILE A 356 -0.99 1.84 8.31
N PHE A 357 -0.05 1.14 8.94
CA PHE A 357 0.28 -0.25 8.67
C PHE A 357 -0.04 -1.07 9.91
N GLN A 358 -0.94 -2.04 9.79
CA GLN A 358 -1.38 -2.89 10.88
C GLN A 358 -1.26 -4.36 10.49
N ASN A 359 -0.53 -5.13 11.29
CA ASN A 359 -0.32 -6.56 11.07
C ASN A 359 0.27 -6.89 9.67
N CYS A 360 1.09 -6.00 9.11
CA CYS A 360 1.73 -6.26 7.82
C CYS A 360 2.93 -7.20 7.97
N GLU A 361 3.09 -8.12 7.02
CA GLU A 361 4.14 -9.14 7.05
C GLU A 361 4.97 -9.15 5.75
N SER A 362 6.31 -9.26 5.89
CA SER A 362 7.19 -9.61 4.76
C SER A 362 7.88 -10.95 5.00
N GLN A 363 7.94 -11.78 3.95
CA GLN A 363 8.51 -13.13 4.04
C GLN A 363 10.01 -13.17 3.72
N ILE A 364 10.51 -12.48 2.68
CA ILE A 364 11.90 -12.60 2.20
C ILE A 364 12.39 -11.21 1.75
N GLY A 365 13.49 -10.71 2.33
CA GLY A 365 13.96 -9.35 2.01
C GLY A 365 13.27 -8.34 2.92
N GLY A 366 14.06 -7.45 3.52
CA GLY A 366 13.57 -6.65 4.64
C GLY A 366 12.42 -5.69 4.31
N GLY A 367 11.71 -5.19 5.33
CA GLY A 367 10.63 -4.20 5.20
C GLY A 367 9.26 -4.86 5.28
N SER A 368 8.88 -5.31 6.48
CA SER A 368 7.60 -6.01 6.73
C SER A 368 6.37 -5.25 6.25
N SER A 369 6.43 -3.93 6.29
CA SER A 369 5.31 -3.05 5.95
C SER A 369 5.64 -2.23 4.73
N MET A 370 6.86 -1.70 4.68
CA MET A 370 7.27 -0.84 3.60
C MET A 370 8.72 -1.07 3.21
N ILE A 371 8.92 -1.27 1.91
CA ILE A 371 10.24 -1.18 1.27
C ILE A 371 10.31 0.13 0.52
N VAL A 372 11.39 0.86 0.77
CA VAL A 372 11.81 2.01 -0.02
C VAL A 372 13.14 1.65 -0.68
N GLN A 373 13.13 1.51 -1.99
CA GLN A 373 14.33 1.38 -2.81
C GLN A 373 14.45 2.63 -3.71
N LEU A 374 15.44 3.48 -3.43
CA LEU A 374 15.68 4.71 -4.20
C LEU A 374 16.80 4.48 -5.22
N TYR A 375 16.45 4.56 -6.51
CA TYR A 375 17.39 4.49 -7.63
C TYR A 375 17.39 5.81 -8.42
N LEU A 376 18.36 6.69 -8.17
CA LEU A 376 18.57 7.93 -8.91
C LEU A 376 19.56 7.69 -10.06
N GLU A 377 19.06 7.46 -11.29
CA GLU A 377 19.94 7.30 -12.45
C GLU A 377 20.49 8.67 -12.91
N VAL A 378 21.77 8.95 -12.65
CA VAL A 378 22.46 10.16 -13.13
C VAL A 378 22.74 10.03 -14.63
N LYS A 379 21.90 10.61 -15.49
CA LYS A 379 22.29 10.84 -16.89
C LYS A 379 23.20 12.06 -16.96
N PHE A 380 24.42 11.83 -17.45
CA PHE A 380 25.41 12.84 -17.78
C PHE A 380 24.77 13.98 -18.59
N THR A 381 24.41 15.07 -17.92
CA THR A 381 24.52 16.48 -18.36
C THR A 381 23.84 17.37 -17.33
N GLN A 382 24.63 17.87 -16.37
CA GLN A 382 24.47 19.17 -15.73
C GLN A 382 23.06 19.55 -15.24
N ILE A 383 22.64 19.00 -14.09
CA ILE A 383 21.90 19.61 -12.96
C ILE A 383 21.83 18.53 -11.85
N CYS A 384 22.24 18.87 -10.62
CA CYS A 384 22.05 18.01 -9.44
C CYS A 384 20.57 18.05 -9.03
N ILE A 385 19.92 16.90 -8.86
CA ILE A 385 18.60 16.81 -8.21
C ILE A 385 18.80 16.02 -6.92
N GLU A 386 18.60 16.69 -5.79
CA GLU A 386 18.56 16.10 -4.45
C GLU A 386 17.26 15.30 -4.32
N GLY A 387 17.32 13.96 -4.29
CA GLY A 387 16.13 13.14 -4.03
C GLY A 387 15.79 13.17 -2.55
N THR A 388 14.70 13.84 -2.16
CA THR A 388 14.21 13.88 -0.78
C THR A 388 12.93 13.05 -0.66
N LEU A 389 12.92 12.04 0.20
CA LEU A 389 11.71 11.31 0.60
C LEU A 389 11.33 11.72 2.03
N ILE A 390 10.11 12.23 2.19
CA ILE A 390 9.57 12.61 3.49
C ILE A 390 8.44 11.64 3.86
N ILE A 391 8.54 11.02 5.03
CA ILE A 391 7.49 10.19 5.61
C ILE A 391 7.09 10.83 6.93
N LYS A 392 5.81 11.20 7.05
CA LYS A 392 5.28 11.87 8.22
C LYS A 392 3.98 11.24 8.70
N ASP A 393 3.68 11.40 9.99
CA ASP A 393 2.38 11.03 10.58
C ASP A 393 1.99 9.55 10.35
N THR A 394 2.98 8.64 10.28
CA THR A 394 2.76 7.21 9.97
C THR A 394 2.87 6.33 11.20
N THR A 395 1.93 5.39 11.34
CA THR A 395 1.95 4.35 12.36
C THR A 395 2.21 2.97 11.76
N PHE A 396 3.17 2.25 12.32
CA PHE A 396 3.43 0.83 12.08
C PHE A 396 3.10 0.07 13.37
N ASP A 397 2.08 -0.79 13.36
CA ASP A 397 1.66 -1.58 14.52
C ASP A 397 1.63 -3.08 14.19
N ASN A 398 2.36 -3.85 15.00
CA ASN A 398 2.45 -5.30 14.90
C ASN A 398 2.98 -5.81 13.56
N CYS A 399 3.96 -5.11 13.00
CA CYS A 399 4.54 -5.45 11.71
C CYS A 399 5.73 -6.40 11.86
N THR A 400 5.84 -7.44 11.03
CA THR A 400 6.84 -8.50 11.21
C THR A 400 7.50 -8.95 9.91
N CYS A 401 8.83 -9.05 9.91
CA CYS A 401 9.60 -9.72 8.87
C CYS A 401 9.91 -11.15 9.35
N THR A 402 9.34 -12.18 8.71
CA THR A 402 9.24 -13.54 9.29
C THR A 402 10.31 -14.55 8.89
N GLN A 403 10.91 -14.45 7.69
CA GLN A 403 12.15 -15.20 7.37
C GLN A 403 13.37 -14.27 7.44
N PRO A 404 14.63 -14.76 7.32
CA PRO A 404 15.79 -13.94 7.64
C PRO A 404 15.79 -12.69 6.76
N GLY A 405 15.50 -11.56 7.39
CA GLY A 405 15.25 -10.29 6.74
C GLY A 405 15.37 -9.16 7.76
N ASN A 406 15.27 -7.93 7.30
CA ASN A 406 15.61 -6.74 8.08
C ASN A 406 14.41 -5.78 8.12
N GLY A 407 14.35 -4.79 9.01
CA GLY A 407 13.31 -3.76 8.94
C GLY A 407 11.92 -4.31 9.21
N GLY A 408 11.61 -4.60 10.47
CA GLY A 408 10.29 -5.08 10.87
C GLY A 408 9.17 -4.03 10.78
N GLY A 409 9.45 -2.80 10.35
CA GLY A 409 8.45 -1.85 9.83
C GLY A 409 8.89 -1.33 8.46
N ILE A 410 10.01 -0.62 8.44
CA ILE A 410 10.62 -0.04 7.23
C ILE A 410 11.96 -0.69 6.92
N PHE A 411 12.18 -0.99 5.65
CA PHE A 411 13.49 -1.23 5.07
C PHE A 411 13.79 -0.17 4.00
N ALA A 412 14.84 0.61 4.23
CA ALA A 412 15.23 1.70 3.35
C ALA A 412 16.66 1.50 2.83
N THR A 413 16.85 1.64 1.52
CA THR A 413 18.18 1.67 0.89
C THR A 413 18.35 2.95 0.07
N MET A 414 19.42 3.70 0.35
CA MET A 414 19.77 4.96 -0.33
C MET A 414 21.09 4.78 -1.10
N GLN A 415 21.03 4.54 -2.41
CA GLN A 415 22.18 4.10 -3.22
C GLN A 415 22.98 5.22 -3.91
N TRP A 416 22.56 6.48 -3.84
CA TRP A 416 23.09 7.56 -4.70
C TRP A 416 23.52 8.81 -3.93
N GLU A 417 24.45 9.57 -4.51
CA GLU A 417 25.06 10.74 -3.88
C GLU A 417 24.04 11.81 -3.45
N ASN A 418 24.07 12.18 -2.16
CA ASN A 418 23.29 13.27 -1.57
C ASN A 418 21.76 13.06 -1.46
N SER A 419 21.27 11.81 -1.37
CA SER A 419 19.84 11.54 -1.13
C SER A 419 19.45 11.88 0.33
N ILE A 420 18.22 12.31 0.57
CA ILE A 420 17.71 12.62 1.92
C ILE A 420 16.47 11.77 2.23
N LEU A 421 16.51 11.02 3.33
CA LEU A 421 15.34 10.40 3.93
C LEU A 421 14.96 11.15 5.21
N GLU A 422 13.79 11.76 5.24
CA GLU A 422 13.28 12.48 6.40
C GLU A 422 12.06 11.74 6.99
N LEU A 423 12.13 11.44 8.28
CA LEU A 423 11.11 10.72 9.04
C LEU A 423 10.61 11.64 10.17
N ILE A 424 9.31 11.95 10.18
CA ILE A 424 8.71 12.95 11.08
C ILE A 424 7.50 12.34 11.78
N ASP A 425 7.41 12.45 13.10
CA ASP A 425 6.21 12.02 13.87
C ASP A 425 5.77 10.57 13.60
N LEU A 426 6.74 9.64 13.53
CA LEU A 426 6.48 8.23 13.24
C LEU A 426 6.26 7.39 14.50
N SER A 427 5.36 6.41 14.44
CA SER A 427 5.09 5.49 15.56
C SER A 427 5.27 4.04 15.14
N PHE A 428 6.38 3.41 15.53
CA PHE A 428 6.64 1.97 15.42
C PHE A 428 6.26 1.27 16.73
N LYS A 429 5.29 0.36 16.69
CA LYS A 429 4.81 -0.41 17.84
C LYS A 429 4.84 -1.89 17.50
N ASN A 430 5.47 -2.69 18.36
CA ASN A 430 5.53 -4.15 18.20
C ASN A 430 6.07 -4.56 16.81
N CYS A 431 7.11 -3.86 16.32
CA CYS A 431 7.72 -4.16 15.03
C CYS A 431 8.88 -5.15 15.21
N HIS A 432 8.92 -6.22 14.41
CA HIS A 432 9.81 -7.34 14.64
C HIS A 432 10.56 -7.77 13.37
N ALA A 433 11.90 -7.86 13.46
CA ALA A 433 12.73 -8.50 12.45
C ALA A 433 13.23 -9.84 13.00
N LEU A 434 12.64 -10.94 12.55
CA LEU A 434 12.95 -12.27 13.10
C LEU A 434 14.30 -12.80 12.59
N ASP A 435 14.94 -13.58 13.44
CA ASP A 435 16.14 -14.34 13.11
C ASP A 435 15.77 -15.56 12.24
N GLY A 436 16.53 -15.84 11.19
CA GLY A 436 16.29 -16.99 10.33
C GLY A 436 17.41 -18.02 10.40
N TYR A 437 17.03 -19.28 10.55
CA TYR A 437 17.91 -20.42 10.84
C TYR A 437 18.81 -20.91 9.67
N VAL A 438 19.05 -20.11 8.64
CA VAL A 438 19.57 -20.60 7.35
C VAL A 438 20.87 -19.90 6.92
N TYR A 439 22.01 -20.60 7.12
CA TYR A 439 23.34 -20.47 6.47
C TYR A 439 23.99 -19.07 6.25
N ARG A 440 23.38 -17.95 6.64
CA ARG A 440 23.98 -16.60 6.59
C ARG A 440 23.90 -15.95 7.97
N GLU A 441 25.06 -15.63 8.55
CA GLU A 441 25.22 -15.16 9.94
C GLU A 441 24.73 -13.70 10.20
N ASP A 442 23.92 -13.12 9.31
CA ASP A 442 23.81 -11.65 9.17
C ASP A 442 22.39 -11.11 8.91
N MET A 443 21.34 -11.76 9.40
CA MET A 443 19.95 -11.32 9.17
C MET A 443 19.20 -11.00 10.48
N GLY A 444 17.97 -10.47 10.39
CA GLY A 444 17.18 -10.07 11.55
C GLY A 444 17.58 -8.71 12.10
N ARG A 445 17.80 -7.69 11.28
CA ARG A 445 18.31 -6.38 11.73
C ARG A 445 17.25 -5.30 11.68
N GLY A 446 17.17 -4.42 12.68
CA GLY A 446 16.29 -3.24 12.64
C GLY A 446 14.82 -3.60 12.85
N GLY A 447 14.39 -3.80 14.09
CA GLY A 447 13.03 -4.28 14.37
C GLY A 447 11.95 -3.29 13.96
N GLY A 448 12.17 -1.99 14.14
CA GLY A 448 11.32 -0.95 13.54
C GLY A 448 11.83 -0.51 12.16
N LEU A 449 13.11 -0.14 12.09
CA LEU A 449 13.71 0.46 10.91
C LEU A 449 15.07 -0.16 10.61
N PHE A 450 15.25 -0.59 9.37
CA PHE A 450 16.56 -0.91 8.80
C PHE A 450 16.90 0.12 7.74
N VAL A 451 18.09 0.71 7.82
CA VAL A 451 18.58 1.65 6.80
C VAL A 451 19.97 1.27 6.32
N CYS A 452 20.13 1.21 5.00
CA CYS A 452 21.43 1.15 4.35
C CYS A 452 21.66 2.44 3.56
N VAL A 453 22.76 3.14 3.84
CA VAL A 453 23.04 4.47 3.26
C VAL A 453 24.39 4.47 2.56
N PHE A 454 24.43 4.97 1.33
CA PHE A 454 25.65 5.10 0.53
C PHE A 454 25.93 6.58 0.18
N SER A 455 27.22 6.90 -0.03
CA SER A 455 27.76 8.12 -0.65
C SER A 455 27.03 9.43 -0.30
N GLY A 456 27.43 10.17 0.75
CA GLY A 456 26.94 11.55 0.97
C GLY A 456 25.46 11.72 1.40
N SER A 457 24.67 10.65 1.43
CA SER A 457 23.23 10.69 1.77
C SER A 457 22.97 10.98 3.25
N GLN A 458 21.76 11.45 3.56
CA GLN A 458 21.35 11.87 4.90
C GLN A 458 20.07 11.18 5.36
N LEU A 459 20.04 10.75 6.63
CA LEU A 459 18.81 10.39 7.32
C LEU A 459 18.53 11.41 8.42
N ILE A 460 17.33 11.98 8.41
CA ILE A 460 16.87 12.95 9.39
C ILE A 460 15.63 12.36 10.08
N MET A 461 15.67 12.28 11.40
CA MET A 461 14.52 11.91 12.22
C MET A 461 14.20 13.06 13.16
N SER A 462 12.96 13.53 13.13
CA SER A 462 12.52 14.72 13.87
C SER A 462 11.08 14.58 14.36
N GLY A 463 10.63 15.57 15.13
CA GLY A 463 9.33 15.50 15.81
C GLY A 463 9.29 14.40 16.87
N THR A 464 8.15 13.75 17.04
CA THR A 464 7.94 12.69 18.04
C THR A 464 7.98 11.31 17.37
N CYS A 465 9.17 10.84 17.03
CA CYS A 465 9.35 9.47 16.54
C CYS A 465 9.44 8.47 17.71
N ILE A 466 8.54 7.47 17.74
CA ILE A 466 8.42 6.48 18.81
C ILE A 466 8.72 5.08 18.29
N PHE A 467 9.65 4.37 18.92
CA PHE A 467 9.92 2.95 18.74
C PHE A 467 9.56 2.24 20.04
N LYS A 468 8.45 1.50 20.05
CA LYS A 468 7.94 0.82 21.23
C LYS A 468 7.87 -0.68 21.03
N ASN A 469 8.54 -1.41 21.93
CA ASN A 469 8.55 -2.87 21.96
C ASN A 469 8.99 -3.49 20.62
N CYS A 470 9.91 -2.83 19.90
CA CYS A 470 10.47 -3.35 18.66
C CYS A 470 11.58 -4.37 18.96
N SER A 471 11.74 -5.41 18.15
CA SER A 471 12.79 -6.40 18.39
C SER A 471 13.48 -6.94 17.14
N ALA A 472 14.77 -7.28 17.30
CA ALA A 472 15.62 -7.78 16.22
C ALA A 472 16.78 -8.63 16.77
N VAL A 473 17.62 -9.18 15.90
CA VAL A 473 18.95 -9.71 16.25
C VAL A 473 19.88 -8.56 16.63
N ASN A 474 19.98 -7.51 15.81
CA ASN A 474 20.71 -6.28 16.11
C ASN A 474 19.84 -5.05 15.82
N GLY A 475 19.91 -4.02 16.68
CA GLY A 475 19.14 -2.79 16.50
C GLY A 475 17.64 -3.02 16.66
N GLY A 476 17.16 -3.22 17.89
CA GLY A 476 15.75 -3.59 18.12
C GLY A 476 14.79 -2.52 17.63
N GLY A 477 15.11 -1.24 17.84
CA GLY A 477 14.44 -0.13 17.15
C GLY A 477 15.01 0.07 15.75
N ILE A 478 16.29 0.46 15.68
CA ILE A 478 16.96 0.84 14.43
C ILE A 478 18.26 0.06 14.25
N TYR A 479 18.47 -0.44 13.04
CA TYR A 479 19.77 -0.88 12.57
C TYR A 479 20.22 -0.06 11.37
N MET A 480 21.49 0.37 11.39
CA MET A 480 22.11 1.09 10.27
C MET A 480 23.42 0.42 9.84
N TYR A 481 23.59 0.24 8.53
CA TYR A 481 24.85 -0.21 7.91
C TYR A 481 25.25 0.73 6.77
N ILE A 482 26.54 1.11 6.75
CA ILE A 482 26.90 2.38 6.13
C ILE A 482 28.33 2.40 5.59
N ASP A 483 28.51 3.08 4.45
CA ASP A 483 29.81 3.42 3.85
C ASP A 483 30.23 4.87 4.21
N SER A 484 31.37 5.35 3.70
CA SER A 484 31.93 6.67 4.02
C SER A 484 31.08 7.85 3.51
N GLY A 485 30.99 8.92 4.32
CA GLY A 485 30.51 10.25 3.87
C GLY A 485 29.03 10.62 4.14
N TRP A 486 28.25 9.75 4.78
CA TRP A 486 26.84 10.01 5.10
C TRP A 486 26.62 10.83 6.40
N LYS A 487 25.38 11.29 6.64
CA LYS A 487 24.97 12.01 7.87
C LYS A 487 23.67 11.48 8.46
N VAL A 488 23.66 11.12 9.74
CA VAL A 488 22.43 10.92 10.53
C VAL A 488 22.25 11.99 11.57
N ASN A 489 21.00 12.47 11.65
CA ASN A 489 20.53 13.32 12.74
C ASN A 489 19.24 12.72 13.28
N ILE A 490 19.28 12.18 14.49
CA ILE A 490 18.10 11.83 15.28
C ILE A 490 17.98 12.93 16.33
N LYS A 491 16.93 13.72 16.26
CA LYS A 491 16.78 14.89 17.12
C LYS A 491 15.36 15.00 17.65
N ASP A 492 15.15 16.02 18.46
CA ASP A 492 13.87 16.31 19.11
C ASP A 492 13.45 15.16 20.04
N GLN A 493 12.17 15.09 20.41
CA GLN A 493 11.64 14.18 21.42
C GLN A 493 11.44 12.74 20.90
N CYS A 494 12.44 12.20 20.20
CA CYS A 494 12.45 10.79 19.79
C CYS A 494 12.51 9.87 21.01
N ILE A 495 11.76 8.76 20.99
CA ILE A 495 11.63 7.82 22.11
C ILE A 495 11.83 6.38 21.63
N PHE A 496 12.79 5.69 22.25
CA PHE A 496 12.98 4.24 22.14
C PHE A 496 12.56 3.62 23.46
N SER A 497 11.53 2.79 23.45
CA SER A 497 10.96 2.19 24.66
C SER A 497 10.81 0.69 24.51
N GLU A 498 11.31 -0.06 25.49
CA GLU A 498 11.16 -1.52 25.56
C GLU A 498 11.72 -2.30 24.34
N CYS A 499 12.59 -1.68 23.54
CA CYS A 499 13.19 -2.33 22.37
C CYS A 499 14.20 -3.42 22.80
N LYS A 500 14.21 -4.55 22.10
CA LYS A 500 14.90 -5.79 22.53
C LYS A 500 15.73 -6.42 21.43
N THR A 501 16.92 -6.91 21.77
CA THR A 501 17.75 -7.68 20.84
C THR A 501 18.34 -8.96 21.40
N SER A 502 18.55 -9.96 20.53
CA SER A 502 19.28 -11.20 20.88
C SER A 502 20.81 -11.05 20.77
N GLN A 503 21.28 -10.01 20.08
CA GLN A 503 22.67 -9.55 20.09
C GLN A 503 22.71 -8.11 20.59
N SER A 504 23.18 -7.13 19.82
CA SER A 504 23.57 -5.82 20.34
C SER A 504 22.56 -4.71 20.02
N GLY A 505 22.60 -3.62 20.78
CA GLY A 505 21.85 -2.39 20.49
C GLY A 505 20.35 -2.58 20.62
N GLY A 506 19.82 -2.66 21.84
CA GLY A 506 18.38 -2.88 22.06
C GLY A 506 17.53 -1.80 21.39
N GLY A 507 17.92 -0.53 21.50
CA GLY A 507 17.36 0.59 20.74
C GLY A 507 18.01 0.73 19.36
N ILE A 508 19.30 1.07 19.33
CA ILE A 508 20.05 1.36 18.09
C ILE A 508 21.32 0.52 17.97
N TYR A 509 21.59 -0.01 16.78
CA TYR A 509 22.88 -0.56 16.40
C TYR A 509 23.40 0.09 15.11
N SER A 510 24.66 0.52 15.07
CA SER A 510 25.22 1.17 13.88
C SER A 510 26.74 1.05 13.70
N TYR A 511 27.18 1.01 12.43
CA TYR A 511 28.57 1.26 12.03
C TYR A 511 28.73 2.69 11.51
N ILE A 512 29.53 3.49 12.20
CA ILE A 512 29.72 4.90 11.91
C ILE A 512 31.01 5.10 11.11
N TYR A 513 30.85 5.38 9.81
CA TYR A 513 31.93 5.85 8.92
C TYR A 513 31.66 7.27 8.37
N GLY A 514 30.70 7.98 8.96
CA GLY A 514 30.28 9.34 8.60
C GLY A 514 29.93 10.15 9.85
N ILE A 515 28.89 10.98 9.78
CA ILE A 515 28.40 11.80 10.90
C ILE A 515 27.20 11.13 11.54
N PHE A 516 27.22 10.96 12.86
CA PHE A 516 26.13 10.37 13.64
C PHE A 516 25.78 11.25 14.83
N ASN A 517 24.64 11.92 14.75
CA ASN A 517 24.16 12.85 15.76
C ASN A 517 22.86 12.36 16.39
N ILE A 518 22.82 12.33 17.71
CA ILE A 518 21.61 12.13 18.53
C ILE A 518 21.47 13.33 19.47
N GLU A 519 20.30 13.96 19.49
CA GLU A 519 19.97 15.09 20.35
C GLU A 519 18.56 14.89 20.94
N ASP A 520 18.33 15.33 22.18
CA ASP A 520 17.01 15.36 22.85
C ASP A 520 16.24 14.02 22.92
N THR A 521 16.92 12.90 22.77
CA THR A 521 16.30 11.57 22.61
C THR A 521 16.25 10.80 23.92
N THR A 522 15.18 10.00 24.13
CA THR A 522 15.04 9.12 25.30
C THR A 522 15.09 7.63 24.92
N PHE A 523 15.89 6.87 25.65
CA PHE A 523 15.94 5.41 25.63
C PHE A 523 15.44 4.88 26.98
N ASP A 524 14.30 4.20 27.00
CA ASP A 524 13.66 3.65 28.21
C ASP A 524 13.50 2.13 28.10
N SER A 525 14.10 1.41 29.04
CA SER A 525 13.92 -0.02 29.21
C SER A 525 14.33 -0.85 27.98
N CYS A 526 15.22 -0.32 27.14
CA CYS A 526 15.82 -1.05 26.02
C CYS A 526 16.77 -2.14 26.56
N SER A 527 16.82 -3.29 25.88
CA SER A 527 17.68 -4.38 26.34
C SER A 527 18.27 -5.24 25.24
N CYS A 528 19.40 -5.86 25.55
CA CYS A 528 20.10 -6.78 24.66
C CYS A 528 20.51 -8.04 25.43
N ILE A 529 20.63 -9.19 24.77
CA ILE A 529 21.01 -10.47 25.38
C ILE A 529 22.44 -10.84 24.96
N GLN A 530 23.25 -11.40 25.85
CA GLN A 530 24.58 -11.91 25.46
C GLN A 530 24.48 -12.92 24.30
N PRO A 531 25.37 -12.85 23.29
CA PRO A 531 26.66 -12.13 23.24
C PRO A 531 26.58 -10.63 22.86
N GLY A 532 25.42 -9.99 22.95
CA GLY A 532 25.25 -8.56 22.74
C GLY A 532 25.90 -7.62 23.74
N ASN A 533 26.09 -6.37 23.30
CA ASN A 533 26.44 -5.20 24.11
C ASN A 533 25.51 -4.02 23.80
N GLY A 534 25.44 -3.03 24.71
CA GLY A 534 24.68 -1.81 24.46
C GLY A 534 23.18 -2.03 24.56
N GLY A 535 22.63 -2.10 25.77
CA GLY A 535 21.19 -2.33 25.97
C GLY A 535 20.31 -1.25 25.33
N GLY A 536 20.76 0.01 25.33
CA GLY A 536 20.17 1.10 24.56
C GLY A 536 20.80 1.24 23.18
N ILE A 537 22.10 1.56 23.13
CA ILE A 537 22.83 1.87 21.89
C ILE A 537 24.13 1.04 21.83
N SER A 538 24.44 0.51 20.66
CA SER A 538 25.74 -0.11 20.35
C SER A 538 26.31 0.42 19.05
N LEU A 539 27.53 0.97 19.09
CA LEU A 539 28.16 1.66 17.97
C LEU A 539 29.56 1.14 17.68
N TYR A 540 29.89 1.07 16.39
CA TYR A 540 31.27 1.05 15.91
C TYR A 540 31.63 2.43 15.36
N HIS A 541 32.64 3.08 15.93
CA HIS A 541 33.10 4.43 15.59
C HIS A 541 34.41 4.35 14.80
N GLY A 542 34.33 4.59 13.48
CA GLY A 542 35.44 4.48 12.54
C GLY A 542 36.43 5.65 12.60
N THR A 543 37.61 5.47 11.99
CA THR A 543 38.76 6.39 12.07
C THR A 543 38.54 7.81 11.50
N SER A 544 37.51 8.00 10.68
CA SER A 544 37.19 9.30 10.05
C SER A 544 35.74 9.70 10.28
N SER A 545 35.14 9.20 11.36
CA SER A 545 33.73 9.43 11.70
C SER A 545 33.54 10.43 12.82
N ILE A 546 32.37 11.08 12.84
CA ILE A 546 31.95 12.04 13.87
C ILE A 546 30.78 11.44 14.64
N LEU A 547 30.90 11.40 15.97
CA LEU A 547 29.87 10.92 16.89
C LEU A 547 29.50 12.04 17.85
N SER A 548 28.22 12.41 17.89
CA SER A 548 27.64 13.33 18.87
C SER A 548 26.37 12.73 19.48
N ILE A 549 26.31 12.57 20.80
CA ILE A 549 25.09 12.24 21.54
C ILE A 549 24.94 13.27 22.65
N ILE A 550 23.94 14.13 22.55
CA ILE A 550 23.75 15.25 23.47
C ILE A 550 22.34 15.30 24.04
N ASN A 551 22.21 15.85 25.25
CA ASN A 551 20.94 16.07 25.96
C ASN A 551 19.98 14.87 25.93
N SER A 552 20.52 13.65 25.99
CA SER A 552 19.76 12.41 25.80
C SER A 552 19.69 11.59 27.08
N SER A 553 18.56 10.91 27.27
CA SER A 553 18.26 10.17 28.51
C SER A 553 18.25 8.67 28.29
N PHE A 554 18.85 7.92 29.22
CA PHE A 554 18.90 6.46 29.24
C PHE A 554 18.36 5.97 30.58
N ILE A 555 17.23 5.27 30.54
CA ILE A 555 16.43 4.88 31.69
C ILE A 555 16.27 3.37 31.65
N ASN A 556 16.66 2.66 32.70
CA ASN A 556 16.48 1.21 32.85
C ASN A 556 17.00 0.34 31.69
N CYS A 557 17.94 0.84 30.89
CA CYS A 557 18.54 0.09 29.80
C CYS A 557 19.46 -1.01 30.33
N LYS A 558 19.43 -2.21 29.74
CA LYS A 558 20.17 -3.34 30.30
C LYS A 558 20.73 -4.34 29.30
N THR A 559 21.85 -4.96 29.66
CA THR A 559 22.32 -6.20 29.02
C THR A 559 21.95 -7.41 29.89
N ILE A 560 21.54 -8.51 29.26
CA ILE A 560 20.99 -9.70 29.94
C ILE A 560 21.95 -10.89 29.74
N GLN A 561 22.21 -11.61 30.83
CA GLN A 561 23.13 -12.74 30.83
C GLN A 561 22.53 -13.96 30.11
N ASN A 562 23.30 -14.52 29.17
CA ASN A 562 22.97 -15.75 28.43
C ASN A 562 24.22 -16.57 28.06
N SER A 563 25.43 -16.03 28.30
CA SER A 563 26.70 -16.71 28.07
C SER A 563 27.57 -16.63 29.32
N SER A 564 28.47 -17.60 29.48
CA SER A 564 29.56 -17.50 30.47
C SER A 564 30.75 -16.68 29.96
N ASN A 565 30.74 -16.24 28.70
CA ASN A 565 31.82 -15.46 28.11
C ASN A 565 31.75 -14.00 28.57
N GLN A 566 32.72 -13.60 29.40
CA GLN A 566 32.82 -12.26 29.95
C GLN A 566 33.21 -11.18 28.92
N ARG A 567 33.46 -11.54 27.66
CA ARG A 567 33.72 -10.56 26.58
C ARG A 567 32.49 -9.76 26.16
N TYR A 568 31.29 -10.18 26.56
CA TYR A 568 30.02 -9.60 26.14
C TYR A 568 29.14 -9.20 27.32
N GLY A 569 28.08 -8.47 27.05
CA GLY A 569 27.14 -7.96 28.05
C GLY A 569 27.61 -6.66 28.71
N SER A 570 28.49 -5.92 28.06
CA SER A 570 28.96 -4.60 28.51
C SER A 570 28.08 -3.47 27.98
N GLY A 571 28.08 -2.32 28.66
CA GLY A 571 27.33 -1.13 28.22
C GLY A 571 25.82 -1.31 28.43
N GLY A 572 25.35 -1.23 29.66
CA GLY A 572 23.93 -1.39 29.98
C GLY A 572 23.05 -0.42 29.19
N ALA A 573 23.46 0.86 29.11
CA ALA A 573 22.88 1.83 28.19
C ALA A 573 23.65 1.92 26.87
N ILE A 574 24.92 2.30 26.89
CA ILE A 574 25.71 2.59 25.68
C ILE A 574 26.96 1.71 25.62
N PHE A 575 27.21 1.12 24.46
CA PHE A 575 28.47 0.49 24.10
C PHE A 575 29.05 1.16 22.84
N ILE A 576 30.34 1.54 22.87
CA ILE A 576 31.05 2.10 21.73
C ILE A 576 32.37 1.37 21.53
N GLN A 577 32.61 0.89 20.32
CA GLN A 577 33.94 0.49 19.88
C GLN A 577 34.52 1.57 18.99
N THR A 578 35.56 2.29 19.44
CA THR A 578 36.22 3.33 18.63
C THR A 578 37.54 2.86 18.03
N SER A 579 37.74 3.22 16.77
CA SER A 579 39.01 3.05 16.04
C SER A 579 39.84 4.35 16.01
N ILE A 580 39.32 5.46 16.55
CA ILE A 580 40.09 6.69 16.71
C ILE A 580 41.08 6.50 17.86
N ILE A 581 42.36 6.79 17.59
CA ILE A 581 43.40 6.77 18.64
C ILE A 581 43.25 7.98 19.56
N ALA A 582 43.63 7.84 20.83
CA ALA A 582 43.48 8.87 21.84
C ALA A 582 44.06 10.24 21.42
N GLU A 583 45.21 10.26 20.73
CA GLU A 583 45.86 11.50 20.25
C GLU A 583 45.02 12.31 19.26
N ASN A 584 44.05 11.66 18.60
CA ASN A 584 43.18 12.30 17.60
C ASN A 584 41.74 12.48 18.11
N LEU A 585 41.42 11.99 19.31
CA LEU A 585 40.07 12.07 19.86
C LEU A 585 39.81 13.48 20.38
N ASN A 586 38.78 14.15 19.85
CA ASN A 586 38.46 15.52 20.24
C ASN A 586 36.99 15.87 20.01
N GLU A 587 36.59 17.08 20.43
CA GLU A 587 35.20 17.57 20.35
C GLU A 587 34.59 17.55 18.94
N THR A 588 35.42 17.55 17.89
CA THR A 588 34.94 17.52 16.50
C THR A 588 34.60 16.13 15.99
N ASN A 589 35.01 15.07 16.71
CA ASN A 589 34.78 13.68 16.28
C ASN A 589 34.14 12.77 17.33
N PHE A 590 34.15 13.17 18.60
CA PHE A 590 33.55 12.40 19.69
C PHE A 590 33.02 13.34 20.77
N LEU A 591 31.69 13.36 20.95
CA LEU A 591 31.04 14.20 21.96
C LEU A 591 29.84 13.46 22.58
N LEU A 592 29.84 13.30 23.90
CA LEU A 592 28.79 12.64 24.67
C LEU A 592 28.38 13.52 25.87
N THR A 593 27.63 14.60 25.66
CA THR A 593 27.39 15.61 26.70
C THR A 593 25.94 15.69 27.16
N ASP A 594 25.74 16.19 28.37
CA ASP A 594 24.44 16.46 28.99
C ASP A 594 23.55 15.21 29.06
N LEU A 595 24.20 14.04 29.22
CA LEU A 595 23.51 12.77 29.27
C LEU A 595 22.84 12.54 30.63
N VAL A 596 21.73 11.82 30.64
CA VAL A 596 21.07 11.37 31.87
C VAL A 596 21.05 9.85 31.90
N PHE A 597 21.53 9.24 32.98
CA PHE A 597 21.45 7.79 33.20
C PHE A 597 20.66 7.49 34.48
N THR A 598 19.66 6.61 34.40
CA THR A 598 18.86 6.18 35.55
C THR A 598 18.60 4.69 35.50
N GLY A 599 19.08 3.92 36.48
CA GLY A 599 18.71 2.50 36.63
C GLY A 599 19.26 1.55 35.55
N CYS A 600 20.23 1.99 34.73
CA CYS A 600 20.86 1.14 33.73
C CYS A 600 21.76 0.06 34.37
N SER A 601 21.89 -1.10 33.73
CA SER A 601 22.66 -2.21 34.29
C SER A 601 23.31 -3.09 33.23
N ALA A 602 24.58 -3.44 33.43
CA ALA A 602 25.30 -4.37 32.58
C ALA A 602 25.49 -5.75 33.26
N VAL A 603 25.70 -6.81 32.48
CA VAL A 603 26.13 -8.11 32.98
C VAL A 603 27.44 -7.95 33.74
N ASN A 604 27.56 -8.60 34.90
CA ASN A 604 28.68 -8.45 35.85
C ASN A 604 28.89 -7.03 36.40
N SER A 605 27.93 -6.11 36.18
CA SER A 605 28.04 -4.71 36.55
C SER A 605 29.23 -3.99 35.91
N ILE A 606 29.60 -4.35 34.67
CA ILE A 606 30.74 -3.75 33.95
C ILE A 606 30.22 -2.78 32.89
N GLY A 607 30.32 -1.49 33.18
CA GLY A 607 29.86 -0.41 32.29
C GLY A 607 28.35 -0.33 32.28
N ASN A 608 27.73 -0.13 33.45
CA ASN A 608 26.27 -0.05 33.56
C ASN A 608 25.67 1.05 32.67
N ASN A 609 26.34 2.19 32.58
CA ASN A 609 25.91 3.32 31.75
C ASN A 609 26.63 3.31 30.41
N LEU A 610 27.97 3.37 30.43
CA LEU A 610 28.79 3.49 29.23
C LEU A 610 29.95 2.51 29.27
N HIS A 611 30.20 1.87 28.13
CA HIS A 611 31.40 1.08 27.91
C HIS A 611 32.09 1.44 26.60
N ILE A 612 33.39 1.75 26.65
CA ILE A 612 34.20 2.10 25.47
C ILE A 612 35.30 1.06 25.23
N GLN A 613 35.27 0.42 24.07
CA GLN A 613 36.36 -0.41 23.58
C GLN A 613 37.26 0.41 22.64
N SER A 614 38.57 0.43 22.91
CA SER A 614 39.53 1.22 22.12
C SER A 614 40.91 0.56 22.08
N ILE A 615 41.81 1.11 21.24
CA ILE A 615 43.18 0.61 21.06
C ILE A 615 43.99 0.71 22.36
N ASP A 616 43.88 1.85 23.06
CA ASP A 616 44.43 2.07 24.40
C ASP A 616 43.38 2.79 25.25
N THR A 617 42.68 2.02 26.08
CA THR A 617 41.56 2.53 26.88
C THR A 617 41.99 3.55 27.93
N TYR A 618 43.22 3.44 28.46
CA TYR A 618 43.70 4.39 29.46
C TYR A 618 43.93 5.76 28.80
N ALA A 619 44.69 5.80 27.70
CA ALA A 619 44.92 7.03 26.97
C ALA A 619 43.62 7.63 26.40
N THR A 620 42.69 6.78 25.97
CA THR A 620 41.35 7.21 25.53
C THR A 620 40.59 7.90 26.65
N GLY A 621 40.68 7.38 27.88
CA GLY A 621 40.07 8.00 29.06
C GLY A 621 40.68 9.36 29.40
N GLU A 622 42.01 9.48 29.37
CA GLU A 622 42.70 10.76 29.56
C GLU A 622 42.29 11.81 28.51
N ALA A 623 42.14 11.40 27.24
CA ALA A 623 41.65 12.30 26.18
C ALA A 623 40.21 12.77 26.45
N ILE A 624 39.31 11.85 26.81
CA ILE A 624 37.91 12.18 27.15
C ILE A 624 37.83 13.17 28.31
N GLU A 625 38.64 12.98 29.36
CA GLU A 625 38.67 13.89 30.50
C GLU A 625 39.25 15.25 30.13
N SER A 626 40.45 15.27 29.52
CA SER A 626 41.18 16.50 29.23
C SER A 626 40.42 17.43 28.27
N GLU A 627 39.67 16.87 27.33
CA GLU A 627 38.87 17.62 26.38
C GLU A 627 37.38 17.76 26.79
N ASN A 628 36.99 17.25 27.96
CA ASN A 628 35.60 17.25 28.46
C ASN A 628 34.58 16.63 27.47
N LEU A 629 34.94 15.52 26.84
CA LEU A 629 34.12 14.88 25.80
C LEU A 629 32.93 14.07 26.34
N LEU A 630 32.80 13.96 27.67
CA LEU A 630 31.71 13.24 28.34
C LEU A 630 31.17 14.04 29.52
N SER A 631 29.89 14.41 29.51
CA SER A 631 29.23 15.02 30.67
C SER A 631 27.89 14.35 31.00
N VAL A 632 27.59 14.31 32.29
CA VAL A 632 26.37 13.68 32.83
C VAL A 632 25.65 14.68 33.71
N ASN A 633 24.39 14.97 33.37
CA ASN A 633 23.58 15.95 34.06
C ASN A 633 23.45 15.62 35.55
N GLY A 634 23.67 16.64 36.38
CA GLY A 634 23.66 16.51 37.85
C GLY A 634 24.93 15.92 38.46
N THR A 635 25.98 15.67 37.67
CA THR A 635 27.27 15.15 38.16
C THR A 635 28.40 16.15 37.88
N THR A 636 29.09 16.63 38.92
CA THR A 636 30.18 17.62 38.78
C THR A 636 31.58 17.04 38.98
N ASN A 637 31.69 15.76 39.36
CA ASN A 637 32.94 15.08 39.68
C ASN A 637 33.05 13.70 39.02
N LEU A 638 32.43 13.55 37.84
CA LEU A 638 32.37 12.29 37.09
C LEU A 638 33.75 11.64 36.98
N TYR A 639 34.76 12.45 36.66
CA TYR A 639 36.14 12.06 36.43
C TYR A 639 36.97 11.79 37.69
N TYR A 640 36.46 12.07 38.90
CA TYR A 640 37.27 11.97 40.13
C TYR A 640 36.63 11.09 41.21
N ASN A 641 35.41 10.62 40.97
CA ASN A 641 34.65 9.88 41.95
C ASN A 641 34.60 8.38 41.63
N ASN A 642 35.35 7.60 42.42
CA ASN A 642 35.42 6.14 42.29
C ASN A 642 34.07 5.42 42.47
N SER A 643 33.02 6.08 43.01
CA SER A 643 31.70 5.47 43.09
C SER A 643 31.11 5.15 41.71
N TYR A 644 31.54 5.86 40.66
CA TYR A 644 31.05 5.69 39.29
C TYR A 644 31.87 4.69 38.48
N GLN A 645 32.92 4.09 39.06
CA GLN A 645 33.88 3.28 38.31
C GLN A 645 33.21 2.13 37.54
N GLN A 646 32.22 1.46 38.12
CA GLN A 646 31.51 0.36 37.46
C GLN A 646 30.50 0.82 36.40
N ASP A 647 30.10 2.09 36.44
CA ASP A 647 29.11 2.65 35.52
C ASP A 647 29.75 3.10 34.20
N TYR A 648 31.02 3.50 34.23
CA TYR A 648 31.79 3.98 33.08
C TYR A 648 33.07 3.16 32.93
N MET A 649 33.06 2.21 32.00
CA MET A 649 34.12 1.21 31.83
C MET A 649 34.64 1.17 30.38
N GLY A 650 35.67 0.37 30.13
CA GLY A 650 36.23 0.16 28.80
C GLY A 650 37.15 -1.05 28.71
N ILE A 651 37.47 -1.47 27.49
CA ILE A 651 38.33 -2.63 27.21
C ILE A 651 39.42 -2.27 26.22
N ASP A 652 40.65 -2.57 26.63
CA ASP A 652 41.89 -2.33 25.88
C ASP A 652 42.13 -3.45 24.86
N GLN A 653 42.07 -3.12 23.58
CA GLN A 653 42.31 -4.09 22.50
C GLN A 653 43.75 -4.57 22.39
N SER A 654 44.73 -3.78 22.88
CA SER A 654 46.16 -4.13 22.82
C SER A 654 46.57 -5.24 23.79
N LYS A 655 45.70 -5.60 24.75
CA LYS A 655 45.96 -6.59 25.79
C LYS A 655 45.01 -7.79 25.63
N SER A 656 45.54 -8.97 25.35
CA SER A 656 44.78 -10.22 25.14
C SER A 656 44.06 -10.80 26.37
N ILE A 657 43.94 -10.03 27.47
CA ILE A 657 43.33 -10.44 28.74
C ILE A 657 42.44 -9.31 29.27
N LEU A 658 41.20 -9.67 29.66
CA LEU A 658 40.22 -8.82 30.34
C LEU A 658 40.88 -8.19 31.59
N LYS A 659 41.28 -6.91 31.50
CA LYS A 659 41.66 -6.13 32.67
C LYS A 659 40.48 -5.30 33.09
N ILE A 660 39.95 -5.61 34.27
CA ILE A 660 39.05 -4.73 35.04
C ILE A 660 39.76 -3.39 35.18
N LEU A 661 39.07 -2.29 34.86
CA LEU A 661 39.56 -0.94 35.03
C LEU A 661 40.20 -0.76 36.41
N ARG A 662 41.50 -0.51 36.44
CA ARG A 662 41.92 0.71 37.13
C ARG A 662 41.79 1.79 36.09
N SER A 663 40.81 2.65 36.33
CA SER A 663 40.66 3.99 35.78
C SER A 663 40.68 4.20 34.26
N ILE A 664 39.52 4.63 33.76
CA ILE A 664 39.44 5.64 32.68
C ILE A 664 39.73 7.04 33.28
N LEU A 665 39.82 7.16 34.61
CA LEU A 665 39.68 8.42 35.38
C LEU A 665 40.62 8.55 36.61
N CYS A 666 41.79 7.89 36.59
CA CYS A 666 42.87 7.99 37.59
C CYS A 666 44.22 7.59 36.98
#